data_AF-P32500-F1
#
_entry.id   AF-P32500-F1
#
_cell.length_a   1.000
_cell.length_b   1.000
_cell.length_c   1.000
_cell.angle_alpha   90.00
_cell.angle_beta   90.00
_cell.angle_gamma   90.00
#
_symmetry.space_group_name_H-M   'P 1'
#
loop_
_entity.id
_entity.type
_entity.pdbx_description
1 polymer ?
#
loop_
_entity_poly.entity_id
_entity_poly.type
_entity_poly.pdbx_seq_one_letter_code
_entity_poly.pdbx_strand_id
1 'polypeptide(L)'
;MIQTPRELLNPRYTYHTIFSDVCKTRFNHLVTRLFFICSIIQTVVISLLALPHSPLWELALAFIPNILALNLVSLLIIVTRKNYMHVKNFGFANSLTFILGQLLSVKFLVYQGVYSMGSILLSFVLGVVFGRGGSGWKPYYKLFIWLVVPTIYNLQHHVTDADKLSFNCENFFQAPQDYVLERVKRIMEKSVILSVISMFVLPIFTTVFFSRQKSGLFDSFTNGVLAVTNLLIISCIIFITFEFINIAFDAHMSIGCLHKGKLISNLSSTPMETLLSGLSADKPFTRLTAYQELAYRATSLDPSLRAPIYHSKFRSSSGNTWSLILNECLKTIQINNEKVVQYLRSVQDLGGSATARHKKKVENLDYMYENGKLTSANERLFGNRPSMMAPLRDNGLLDESPNRLRVRTDDSVLLNRGNKKRHRSSYYDNDLDETTQTFNGSIFTHETTFMTAMRLMLKKLKNSIMSFIFPSYAERQSSDESDNYRLLPNGSNKAQISIIDIWSISKKRQAEKLVPLPICHANSVVALTGLLIRSKTEDPKGGIIASVGDILKTLERSICALGEFADWDPESMAYTAFQTQRTAQDRVQQDSEDEDSMKDTTDMISVLYQLSTSAFMEIVLEYNVALNDVYLDADVAKLANWFLEVYASGNPNAT
;
A
#
# COMPACT_ATOMS: atom_id res chain seq x y z
N MET A 1 33.35 24.58 9.38
CA MET A 1 33.10 23.88 8.11
C MET A 1 33.10 22.39 8.38
N ILE A 2 31.94 21.75 8.47
CA ILE A 2 31.88 20.28 8.49
C ILE A 2 32.09 19.87 7.04
N GLN A 3 33.34 19.55 6.66
CA GLN A 3 33.62 18.96 5.36
C GLN A 3 32.80 17.67 5.26
N THR A 4 31.84 17.65 4.34
CA THR A 4 31.09 16.41 4.08
C THR A 4 32.06 15.38 3.50
N PRO A 5 31.91 14.08 3.81
CA PRO A 5 32.86 13.04 3.39
C PRO A 5 33.03 12.91 1.86
N ARG A 6 32.25 13.65 1.05
CA ARG A 6 32.37 13.70 -0.41
C ARG A 6 33.65 14.41 -0.89
N GLU A 7 34.17 15.40 -0.15
CA GLU A 7 35.24 16.25 -0.67
C GLU A 7 36.64 15.61 -0.62
N LEU A 8 36.84 14.54 0.15
CA LEU A 8 38.17 13.94 0.35
C LEU A 8 38.44 12.72 -0.56
N LEU A 9 37.41 12.14 -1.17
CA LEU A 9 37.57 10.93 -1.97
C LEU A 9 37.73 11.27 -3.45
N ASN A 10 38.78 10.73 -4.06
CA ASN A 10 38.87 10.67 -5.51
C ASN A 10 37.59 9.99 -6.04
N PRO A 11 36.84 10.59 -6.99
CA PRO A 11 35.53 10.10 -7.45
C PRO A 11 35.55 8.63 -7.86
N ARG A 12 36.72 8.11 -8.26
CA ARG A 12 36.93 6.71 -8.60
C ARG A 12 36.63 5.73 -7.44
N TYR A 13 36.79 6.14 -6.19
CA TYR A 13 36.66 5.28 -4.99
C TYR A 13 35.37 5.51 -4.19
N THR A 14 34.37 6.15 -4.79
CA THR A 14 33.05 6.27 -4.16
C THR A 14 32.33 4.92 -4.17
N TYR A 15 31.49 4.66 -3.16
CA TYR A 15 30.69 3.43 -3.11
C TYR A 15 29.85 3.27 -4.38
N HIS A 16 29.31 4.39 -4.86
CA HIS A 16 28.46 4.43 -6.03
C HIS A 16 29.14 3.90 -7.29
N THR A 17 30.38 4.31 -7.57
CA THR A 17 31.09 3.86 -8.79
C THR A 17 31.37 2.36 -8.74
N ILE A 18 31.90 1.88 -7.62
CA ILE A 18 32.19 0.46 -7.40
C ILE A 18 30.90 -0.37 -7.48
N PHE A 19 29.83 0.09 -6.83
CA PHE A 19 28.55 -0.59 -6.87
C PHE A 19 27.95 -0.61 -8.28
N SER A 20 28.06 0.49 -9.03
CA SER A 20 27.58 0.53 -10.43
C SER A 20 28.33 -0.47 -11.31
N ASP A 21 29.64 -0.63 -11.11
CA ASP A 21 30.43 -1.62 -11.82
C ASP A 21 30.00 -3.04 -11.44
N VAL A 22 29.79 -3.29 -10.15
CA VAL A 22 29.24 -4.57 -9.66
C VAL A 22 27.87 -4.86 -10.30
N CYS A 23 26.95 -3.90 -10.32
CA CYS A 23 25.65 -4.06 -10.98
C CYS A 23 25.81 -4.34 -12.49
N LYS A 24 26.75 -3.69 -13.18
CA LYS A 24 27.03 -3.95 -14.59
C LYS A 24 27.54 -5.38 -14.81
N THR A 25 28.42 -5.89 -13.94
CA THR A 25 28.90 -7.28 -14.02
C THR A 25 27.79 -8.29 -13.75
N ARG A 26 26.94 -8.05 -12.74
CA ARG A 26 25.77 -8.89 -12.42
C ARG A 26 24.79 -8.94 -13.59
N PHE A 27 24.50 -7.79 -14.18
CA PHE A 27 23.66 -7.66 -15.37
C PHE A 27 24.24 -8.38 -16.59
N ASN A 28 25.55 -8.26 -16.83
CA ASN A 28 26.19 -8.94 -17.95
C ASN A 28 26.09 -10.46 -17.78
N HIS A 29 26.36 -10.98 -16.58
CA HIS A 29 26.24 -12.42 -16.29
C HIS A 29 24.81 -12.95 -16.47
N LEU A 30 23.82 -12.19 -16.02
CA LEU A 30 22.41 -12.48 -16.27
C LEU A 30 22.10 -12.62 -17.78
N VAL A 31 22.52 -11.64 -18.59
CA VAL A 31 22.25 -11.63 -20.04
C VAL A 31 23.05 -12.70 -20.79
N THR A 32 24.37 -12.73 -20.64
CA THR A 32 25.25 -13.58 -21.45
C THR A 32 25.25 -15.03 -21.03
N ARG A 33 24.91 -15.33 -19.76
CA ARG A 33 24.91 -16.71 -19.24
C ARG A 33 23.51 -17.21 -19.02
N LEU A 34 22.73 -16.60 -18.13
CA LEU A 34 21.42 -17.16 -17.75
C LEU A 34 20.45 -17.13 -18.93
N PHE A 35 20.17 -15.97 -19.50
CA PHE A 35 19.16 -15.88 -20.58
C PHE A 35 19.60 -16.53 -21.87
N PHE A 36 20.88 -16.50 -22.19
CA PHE A 36 21.41 -17.25 -23.33
C PHE A 36 21.20 -18.76 -23.18
N ILE A 37 21.54 -19.33 -22.02
CA ILE A 37 21.34 -20.76 -21.73
C ILE A 37 19.84 -21.09 -21.69
N CYS A 38 19.01 -20.26 -21.04
CA CYS A 38 17.56 -20.45 -21.00
C CYS A 38 16.94 -20.41 -22.40
N SER A 39 17.38 -19.51 -23.27
CA SER A 39 16.90 -19.42 -24.66
C SER A 39 17.27 -20.67 -25.48
N ILE A 40 18.46 -21.24 -25.26
CA ILE A 40 18.86 -22.52 -25.87
C ILE A 40 17.93 -23.64 -25.37
N ILE A 41 17.76 -23.77 -24.06
CA ILE A 41 16.90 -24.82 -23.46
C ILE A 41 15.47 -24.68 -23.95
N GLN A 42 14.89 -23.47 -23.95
CA GLN A 42 13.55 -23.22 -24.46
C GLN A 42 13.43 -23.57 -25.94
N THR A 43 14.43 -23.22 -26.76
CA THR A 43 14.41 -23.58 -28.19
C THR A 43 14.47 -25.10 -28.37
N VAL A 44 15.29 -25.82 -27.59
CA VAL A 44 15.34 -27.29 -27.64
C VAL A 44 13.98 -27.89 -27.26
N VAL A 45 13.35 -27.42 -26.18
CA VAL A 45 12.02 -27.91 -25.76
C VAL A 45 10.97 -27.64 -26.84
N ILE A 46 10.93 -26.44 -27.40
CA ILE A 46 10.00 -26.08 -28.48
C ILE A 46 10.26 -26.93 -29.73
N SER A 47 11.53 -27.19 -30.04
CA SER A 47 11.93 -28.02 -31.18
C SER A 47 11.50 -29.48 -31.02
N LEU A 48 11.61 -30.02 -29.80
CA LEU A 48 11.12 -31.37 -29.46
C LEU A 48 9.60 -31.47 -29.57
N LEU A 49 8.87 -30.42 -29.17
CA LEU A 49 7.41 -30.37 -29.28
C LEU A 49 6.94 -30.20 -30.74
N ALA A 50 7.76 -29.61 -31.61
CA ALA A 50 7.45 -29.39 -33.03
C ALA A 50 7.76 -30.59 -33.94
N LEU A 51 8.44 -31.63 -33.42
CA LEU A 51 8.82 -32.83 -34.17
C LEU A 51 7.65 -33.53 -34.91
N PRO A 52 6.42 -33.60 -34.34
CA PRO A 52 5.29 -34.22 -35.03
C PRO A 52 4.73 -33.40 -36.20
N HIS A 53 5.05 -32.11 -36.28
CA HIS A 53 4.40 -31.17 -37.19
C HIS A 53 5.32 -30.63 -38.29
N SER A 54 6.64 -30.69 -38.08
CA SER A 54 7.63 -30.11 -38.98
C SER A 54 8.75 -31.12 -39.30
N PRO A 55 9.26 -31.17 -40.54
CA PRO A 55 10.39 -32.02 -40.88
C PRO A 55 11.68 -31.52 -40.20
N LEU A 56 12.61 -32.44 -39.89
CA LEU A 56 13.85 -32.13 -39.15
C LEU A 56 14.70 -31.02 -39.77
N TRP A 57 14.71 -30.88 -41.09
CA TRP A 57 15.50 -29.85 -41.77
C TRP A 57 14.92 -28.44 -41.57
N GLU A 58 13.59 -28.30 -41.53
CA GLU A 58 12.94 -27.01 -41.23
C GLU A 58 13.22 -26.61 -39.77
N LEU A 59 13.18 -27.60 -38.86
CA LEU A 59 13.51 -27.40 -37.46
C LEU A 59 14.96 -26.99 -37.25
N ALA A 60 15.90 -27.62 -37.95
CA ALA A 60 17.32 -27.26 -37.90
C ALA A 60 17.58 -25.82 -38.41
N LEU A 61 16.92 -25.41 -39.49
CA LEU A 61 17.02 -24.03 -40.01
C LEU A 61 16.35 -23.01 -39.08
N ALA A 62 15.25 -23.38 -38.43
CA ALA A 62 14.53 -22.51 -37.48
C ALA A 62 15.23 -22.39 -36.12
N PHE A 63 16.19 -23.28 -35.79
CA PHE A 63 16.85 -23.32 -34.48
C PHE A 63 17.58 -22.01 -34.14
N ILE A 64 18.43 -21.52 -35.04
CA ILE A 64 19.20 -20.27 -34.83
C ILE A 64 18.29 -19.04 -34.69
N PRO A 65 17.34 -18.76 -35.62
CA PRO A 65 16.47 -17.60 -35.47
C PRO A 65 15.57 -17.68 -34.23
N ASN A 66 15.16 -18.87 -33.79
CA ASN A 66 14.39 -19.04 -32.56
C ASN A 66 15.21 -18.65 -31.32
N ILE A 67 16.47 -19.06 -31.24
CA ILE A 67 17.38 -18.65 -30.15
C ILE A 67 17.55 -17.13 -30.15
N LEU A 68 17.75 -16.52 -31.32
CA LEU A 68 17.91 -15.06 -31.43
C LEU A 68 16.63 -14.32 -31.02
N ALA A 69 15.46 -14.82 -31.45
CA ALA A 69 14.18 -14.24 -31.09
C ALA A 69 13.92 -14.29 -29.58
N LEU A 70 14.12 -15.45 -28.93
CA LEU A 70 13.92 -15.61 -27.48
C LEU A 70 14.91 -14.76 -26.66
N ASN A 71 16.17 -14.69 -27.09
CA ASN A 71 17.15 -13.81 -26.47
C ASN A 71 16.78 -12.33 -26.63
N LEU A 72 16.27 -11.94 -27.81
CA LEU A 72 15.84 -10.57 -28.06
C LEU A 72 14.63 -10.19 -27.20
N VAL A 73 13.65 -11.09 -27.03
CA VAL A 73 12.51 -10.90 -26.10
C VAL A 73 13.03 -10.63 -24.69
N SER A 74 13.95 -11.48 -24.21
CA SER A 74 14.56 -11.33 -22.89
C SER A 74 15.26 -9.97 -22.77
N LEU A 75 16.13 -9.63 -23.73
CA LEU A 75 16.89 -8.38 -23.75
C LEU A 75 15.98 -7.15 -23.72
N LEU A 76 14.92 -7.11 -24.53
CA LEU A 76 13.99 -5.99 -24.57
C LEU A 76 13.36 -5.73 -23.18
N ILE A 77 12.82 -6.78 -22.53
CA ILE A 77 12.16 -6.68 -21.22
C ILE A 77 13.16 -6.24 -20.14
N ILE A 78 14.36 -6.81 -20.15
CA ILE A 78 15.39 -6.51 -19.14
C ILE A 78 15.93 -5.08 -19.27
N VAL A 79 16.15 -4.61 -20.50
CA VAL A 79 16.62 -3.24 -20.74
C VAL A 79 15.58 -2.23 -20.28
N THR A 80 14.30 -2.47 -20.55
CA THR A 80 13.23 -1.59 -20.07
C THR A 80 13.12 -1.62 -18.55
N ARG A 81 13.25 -2.80 -17.95
CA ARG A 81 13.23 -2.93 -16.50
C ARG A 81 14.40 -2.25 -15.82
N LYS A 82 15.60 -2.35 -16.39
CA LYS A 82 16.78 -1.62 -15.90
C LYS A 82 16.57 -0.11 -15.92
N ASN A 83 15.86 0.42 -16.90
CA ASN A 83 15.61 1.86 -17.03
C ASN A 83 14.57 2.38 -16.02
N TYR A 84 13.56 1.57 -15.67
CA TYR A 84 12.46 1.96 -14.77
C TYR A 84 12.55 1.38 -13.35
N MET A 85 13.57 0.56 -13.08
CA MET A 85 13.84 0.00 -11.76
C MET A 85 13.92 1.09 -10.71
N HIS A 86 13.25 0.85 -9.59
CA HIS A 86 13.30 1.74 -8.45
C HIS A 86 13.27 0.92 -7.14
N VAL A 87 13.65 1.58 -6.04
CA VAL A 87 13.76 0.95 -4.71
C VAL A 87 12.83 1.63 -3.70
N LYS A 88 12.47 2.89 -3.95
CA LYS A 88 11.56 3.66 -3.08
C LYS A 88 10.12 3.29 -3.37
N ASN A 89 9.30 3.19 -2.34
CA ASN A 89 7.85 3.10 -2.54
C ASN A 89 7.32 4.37 -3.21
N PHE A 90 6.41 4.23 -4.17
CA PHE A 90 5.67 5.37 -4.69
C PHE A 90 4.62 5.78 -3.66
N GLY A 91 4.82 6.94 -3.02
CA GLY A 91 4.01 7.45 -1.90
C GLY A 91 2.59 7.91 -2.27
N PHE A 92 1.84 7.07 -2.97
CA PHE A 92 0.41 7.28 -3.26
C PHE A 92 -0.44 6.81 -2.09
N ALA A 93 -1.35 7.66 -1.61
CA ALA A 93 -2.21 7.34 -0.46
C ALA A 93 -3.32 6.34 -0.81
N ASN A 94 -3.91 6.43 -2.01
CA ASN A 94 -5.09 5.64 -2.37
C ASN A 94 -4.76 4.61 -3.45
N SER A 95 -5.30 3.39 -3.30
CA SER A 95 -5.13 2.29 -4.26
C SER A 95 -5.55 2.65 -5.68
N LEU A 96 -6.67 3.36 -5.82
CA LEU A 96 -7.17 3.81 -7.13
C LEU A 96 -6.27 4.86 -7.77
N THR A 97 -5.78 5.83 -6.99
CA THR A 97 -4.88 6.87 -7.51
C THR A 97 -3.55 6.30 -7.96
N PHE A 98 -3.06 5.26 -7.28
CA PHE A 98 -1.87 4.54 -7.70
C PHE A 98 -2.09 3.81 -9.02
N ILE A 99 -3.18 3.04 -9.13
CA ILE A 99 -3.48 2.29 -10.36
C ILE A 99 -3.66 3.27 -11.52
N LEU A 100 -4.48 4.30 -11.36
CA LEU A 100 -4.71 5.30 -12.41
C LEU A 100 -3.45 6.09 -12.76
N GLY A 101 -2.66 6.49 -11.75
CA GLY A 101 -1.40 7.21 -11.94
C GLY A 101 -0.35 6.39 -12.66
N GLN A 102 -0.29 5.07 -12.41
CA GLN A 102 0.62 4.18 -13.13
C GLN A 102 0.13 3.86 -14.55
N LEU A 103 -1.17 3.62 -14.74
CA LEU A 103 -1.75 3.29 -16.04
C LEU A 103 -1.69 4.45 -17.04
N LEU A 104 -1.84 5.70 -16.56
CA LEU A 104 -1.76 6.90 -17.41
C LEU A 104 -0.33 7.44 -17.57
N SER A 105 0.68 6.68 -17.16
CA SER A 105 2.07 7.09 -17.28
C SER A 105 2.66 6.71 -18.65
N VAL A 106 3.63 7.50 -19.13
CA VAL A 106 4.44 7.15 -20.32
C VAL A 106 5.13 5.79 -20.14
N LYS A 107 5.44 5.42 -18.90
CA LYS A 107 6.03 4.11 -18.57
C LYS A 107 5.14 2.95 -18.99
N PHE A 108 3.83 3.05 -18.74
CA PHE A 108 2.86 2.03 -19.13
C PHE A 108 2.85 1.81 -20.65
N LEU A 109 2.91 2.90 -21.43
CA LEU A 109 2.96 2.81 -22.89
C LEU A 109 4.26 2.17 -23.39
N VAL A 110 5.40 2.49 -22.78
CA VAL A 110 6.68 1.86 -23.13
C VAL A 110 6.66 0.36 -22.83
N TYR A 111 6.19 -0.03 -21.63
CA TYR A 111 6.02 -1.44 -21.30
C TYR A 111 5.03 -2.16 -22.21
N GLN A 112 3.93 -1.49 -22.58
CA GLN A 112 2.97 -2.05 -23.53
C GLN A 112 3.60 -2.34 -24.89
N GLY A 113 4.39 -1.40 -25.42
CA GLY A 113 5.14 -1.59 -26.67
C GLY A 113 6.14 -2.74 -26.58
N VAL A 114 6.83 -2.86 -25.45
CA VAL A 114 7.86 -3.90 -25.24
C VAL A 114 7.24 -5.28 -25.08
N TYR A 115 6.21 -5.42 -24.25
CA TYR A 115 5.52 -6.71 -24.06
C TYR A 115 4.76 -7.14 -25.32
N SER A 116 4.18 -6.21 -26.07
CA SER A 116 3.55 -6.54 -27.36
C SER A 116 4.57 -7.02 -28.39
N MET A 117 5.69 -6.31 -28.54
CA MET A 117 6.81 -6.77 -29.39
C MET A 117 7.34 -8.13 -28.93
N GLY A 118 7.52 -8.31 -27.62
CA GLY A 118 7.95 -9.58 -27.03
C GLY A 118 6.98 -10.73 -27.32
N SER A 119 5.68 -10.47 -27.23
CA SER A 119 4.63 -11.46 -27.53
C SER A 119 4.55 -11.79 -29.01
N ILE A 120 4.74 -10.82 -29.91
CA ILE A 120 4.80 -11.08 -31.35
C ILE A 120 5.95 -12.05 -31.68
N LEU A 121 7.12 -11.80 -31.12
CA LEU A 121 8.29 -12.65 -31.31
C LEU A 121 8.09 -14.05 -30.71
N LEU A 122 7.56 -14.14 -29.49
CA LEU A 122 7.29 -15.42 -28.84
C LEU A 122 6.19 -16.20 -29.56
N SER A 123 5.17 -15.52 -30.08
CA SER A 123 4.13 -16.10 -30.92
C SER A 123 4.68 -16.65 -32.23
N PHE A 124 5.67 -15.99 -32.83
CA PHE A 124 6.35 -16.49 -34.03
C PHE A 124 7.10 -17.80 -33.75
N VAL A 125 7.81 -17.89 -32.61
CA VAL A 125 8.52 -19.10 -32.19
C VAL A 125 7.55 -20.23 -31.85
N LEU A 126 6.50 -19.95 -31.08
CA LEU A 126 5.49 -20.95 -30.69
C LEU A 126 4.57 -21.38 -31.85
N GLY A 127 4.47 -20.57 -32.90
CA GLY A 127 3.68 -20.90 -34.10
C GLY A 127 4.16 -22.15 -34.83
N VAL A 128 5.40 -22.60 -34.60
CA VAL A 128 5.92 -23.87 -35.14
C VAL A 128 5.26 -25.08 -34.44
N VAL A 129 4.99 -24.98 -33.12
CA VAL A 129 4.41 -26.06 -32.31
C VAL A 129 2.90 -26.13 -32.43
N PHE A 130 2.20 -25.00 -32.33
CA PHE A 130 0.73 -24.98 -32.41
C PHE A 130 0.20 -24.92 -33.85
N GLY A 131 1.12 -25.00 -34.83
CA GLY A 131 0.87 -25.00 -36.26
C GLY A 131 0.63 -23.60 -36.83
N ARG A 132 1.44 -23.24 -37.85
CA ARG A 132 1.05 -22.23 -38.86
C ARG A 132 -0.17 -22.68 -39.68
N GLY A 133 -0.44 -23.99 -39.69
CA GLY A 133 -1.32 -24.70 -40.63
C GLY A 133 -2.76 -24.96 -40.17
N GLY A 134 -3.20 -24.43 -39.03
CA GLY A 134 -4.63 -24.41 -38.74
C GLY A 134 -5.29 -23.34 -39.61
N SER A 135 -5.87 -23.73 -40.75
CA SER A 135 -6.79 -22.91 -41.58
C SER A 135 -7.95 -22.26 -40.79
N GLY A 136 -8.05 -22.45 -39.47
CA GLY A 136 -9.04 -21.88 -38.56
C GLY A 136 -8.53 -20.76 -37.63
N TRP A 137 -7.25 -20.35 -37.66
CA TRP A 137 -6.80 -19.19 -36.87
C TRP A 137 -7.30 -17.91 -37.52
N LYS A 138 -8.54 -17.57 -37.21
CA LYS A 138 -9.13 -16.29 -37.59
C LYS A 138 -8.22 -15.15 -37.11
N PRO A 139 -8.08 -14.05 -37.87
CA PRO A 139 -7.11 -12.98 -37.60
C PRO A 139 -7.24 -12.38 -36.19
N TYR A 140 -8.40 -12.47 -35.56
CA TYR A 140 -8.63 -12.00 -34.20
C TYR A 140 -7.83 -12.77 -33.13
N TYR A 141 -7.51 -14.06 -33.32
CA TYR A 141 -6.70 -14.82 -32.35
C TYR A 141 -5.25 -14.31 -32.32
N LYS A 142 -4.70 -13.96 -33.49
CA LYS A 142 -3.36 -13.35 -33.58
C LYS A 142 -3.32 -12.01 -32.86
N LEU A 143 -4.32 -11.16 -33.11
CA LEU A 143 -4.44 -9.86 -32.47
C LEU A 143 -4.58 -10.01 -30.93
N PHE A 144 -5.36 -10.99 -30.47
CA PHE A 144 -5.49 -11.28 -29.04
C PHE A 144 -4.15 -11.62 -28.38
N ILE A 145 -3.34 -12.49 -29.01
CA ILE A 145 -2.00 -12.84 -28.49
C ILE A 145 -1.07 -11.62 -28.52
N TRP A 146 -1.12 -10.81 -29.57
CA TRP A 146 -0.18 -9.69 -29.76
C TRP A 146 -0.49 -8.45 -28.91
N LEU A 147 -1.76 -8.18 -28.61
CA LEU A 147 -2.15 -6.99 -27.85
C LEU A 147 -2.78 -7.36 -26.51
N VAL A 148 -3.81 -8.21 -26.49
CA VAL A 148 -4.61 -8.46 -25.27
C VAL A 148 -3.79 -9.17 -24.20
N VAL A 149 -3.12 -10.28 -24.55
CA VAL A 149 -2.28 -11.03 -23.59
C VAL A 149 -1.20 -10.12 -22.96
N PRO A 150 -0.42 -9.35 -23.73
CA PRO A 150 0.49 -8.32 -23.22
C PRO A 150 -0.19 -7.25 -22.37
N THR A 151 -1.37 -6.75 -22.74
CA THR A 151 -2.06 -5.74 -21.91
C THR A 151 -2.43 -6.28 -20.54
N ILE A 152 -2.87 -7.53 -20.44
CA ILE A 152 -3.22 -8.16 -19.16
C ILE A 152 -1.95 -8.33 -18.31
N TYR A 153 -0.84 -8.79 -18.90
CA TYR A 153 0.44 -8.88 -18.18
C TYR A 153 0.95 -7.50 -17.74
N ASN A 154 0.87 -6.50 -18.61
CA ASN A 154 1.31 -5.14 -18.33
C ASN A 154 0.47 -4.49 -17.21
N LEU A 155 -0.85 -4.68 -17.23
CA LEU A 155 -1.73 -4.26 -16.14
C LEU A 155 -1.31 -4.92 -14.83
N GLN A 156 -1.06 -6.23 -14.84
CA GLN A 156 -0.59 -6.94 -13.66
C GLN A 156 0.79 -6.41 -13.20
N HIS A 157 1.75 -6.21 -14.11
CA HIS A 157 3.10 -5.72 -13.82
C HIS A 157 3.06 -4.41 -13.02
N HIS A 158 2.24 -3.46 -13.47
CA HIS A 158 2.04 -2.18 -12.81
C HIS A 158 1.24 -2.28 -11.51
N VAL A 159 0.14 -3.05 -11.49
CA VAL A 159 -0.64 -3.24 -10.25
C VAL A 159 0.21 -3.84 -9.13
N THR A 160 1.11 -4.77 -9.45
CA THR A 160 2.02 -5.39 -8.48
C THR A 160 3.31 -4.62 -8.22
N ASP A 161 3.53 -3.50 -8.92
CA ASP A 161 4.78 -2.74 -8.89
C ASP A 161 6.04 -3.59 -9.09
N ALA A 162 6.04 -4.44 -10.12
CA ALA A 162 7.14 -5.37 -10.37
C ALA A 162 8.47 -4.67 -10.74
N ASP A 163 8.50 -3.35 -10.91
CA ASP A 163 9.75 -2.59 -11.08
C ASP A 163 10.48 -2.31 -9.75
N LYS A 164 9.82 -2.56 -8.62
CA LYS A 164 10.37 -2.37 -7.28
C LYS A 164 11.23 -3.55 -6.87
N LEU A 165 12.49 -3.30 -6.56
CA LEU A 165 13.34 -4.29 -5.88
C LEU A 165 12.95 -4.40 -4.41
N SER A 166 12.36 -5.53 -4.03
CA SER A 166 12.13 -5.86 -2.63
C SER A 166 13.40 -6.47 -2.01
N PHE A 167 13.76 -5.99 -0.83
CA PHE A 167 14.80 -6.59 0.00
C PHE A 167 14.17 -6.97 1.34
N ASN A 168 14.48 -8.17 1.82
CA ASN A 168 14.08 -8.59 3.16
C ASN A 168 15.05 -7.97 4.18
N CYS A 169 14.55 -7.68 5.39
CA CYS A 169 15.37 -7.10 6.47
C CYS A 169 16.37 -8.10 7.07
N GLU A 170 16.01 -9.39 7.09
CA GLU A 170 16.80 -10.44 7.76
C GLU A 170 17.88 -11.07 6.86
N ASN A 171 17.58 -11.23 5.57
CA ASN A 171 18.48 -11.89 4.63
C ASN A 171 19.39 -10.88 3.93
N PHE A 172 20.59 -10.66 4.48
CA PHE A 172 21.60 -9.76 3.91
C PHE A 172 22.24 -10.27 2.62
N PHE A 173 22.19 -11.58 2.39
CA PHE A 173 22.66 -12.26 1.19
C PHE A 173 21.69 -13.39 0.84
N GLN A 174 21.24 -13.40 -0.41
CA GLN A 174 20.47 -14.51 -0.97
C GLN A 174 21.10 -14.90 -2.30
N ALA A 175 21.43 -16.18 -2.47
CA ALA A 175 21.92 -16.65 -3.75
C ALA A 175 20.79 -16.52 -4.80
N PRO A 176 21.09 -16.11 -6.03
CA PRO A 176 20.07 -15.90 -7.06
C PRO A 176 19.33 -17.19 -7.41
N GLN A 177 20.00 -18.35 -7.26
CA GLN A 177 19.41 -19.66 -7.52
C GLN A 177 18.32 -19.98 -6.49
N ASP A 178 18.60 -19.78 -5.20
CA ASP A 178 17.65 -20.02 -4.12
C ASP A 178 16.46 -19.08 -4.23
N TYR A 179 16.71 -17.80 -4.57
CA TYR A 179 15.65 -16.80 -4.78
C TYR A 179 14.67 -17.21 -5.90
N VAL A 180 15.21 -17.69 -7.02
CA VAL A 180 14.38 -18.16 -8.15
C VAL A 180 13.64 -19.43 -7.74
N LEU A 181 14.31 -20.41 -7.13
CA LEU A 181 13.72 -21.70 -6.74
C LEU A 181 12.53 -21.54 -5.79
N GLU A 182 12.67 -20.68 -4.77
CA GLU A 182 11.61 -20.37 -3.81
C GLU A 182 10.36 -19.79 -4.49
N ARG A 183 10.55 -19.07 -5.61
CA ARG A 183 9.48 -18.38 -6.34
C ARG A 183 8.97 -19.13 -7.57
N VAL A 184 9.59 -20.24 -8.00
CA VAL A 184 9.12 -21.02 -9.17
C VAL A 184 7.66 -21.44 -9.02
N LYS A 185 7.27 -21.93 -7.84
CA LYS A 185 5.87 -22.31 -7.58
C LYS A 185 4.91 -21.13 -7.76
N ARG A 186 5.29 -19.96 -7.24
CA ARG A 186 4.52 -18.72 -7.39
C ARG A 186 4.43 -18.26 -8.85
N ILE A 187 5.49 -18.44 -9.65
CA ILE A 187 5.47 -18.16 -11.10
C ILE A 187 4.40 -18.99 -11.78
N MET A 188 4.35 -20.29 -11.48
CA MET A 188 3.38 -21.21 -12.09
C MET A 188 1.94 -20.86 -11.67
N GLU A 189 1.68 -20.68 -10.38
CA GLU A 189 0.36 -20.30 -9.87
C GLU A 189 -0.13 -18.99 -10.50
N LYS A 190 0.73 -17.96 -10.51
CA LYS A 190 0.41 -16.65 -11.09
C LYS A 190 0.14 -16.73 -12.59
N SER A 191 0.94 -17.48 -13.34
CA SER A 191 0.78 -17.63 -14.79
C SER A 191 -0.50 -18.38 -15.15
N VAL A 192 -0.87 -19.42 -14.37
CA VAL A 192 -2.13 -20.14 -14.55
C VAL A 192 -3.31 -19.23 -14.26
N ILE A 193 -3.31 -18.48 -13.16
CA ILE A 193 -4.39 -17.52 -12.83
C ILE A 193 -4.53 -16.48 -13.95
N LEU A 194 -3.42 -15.93 -14.43
CA LEU A 194 -3.43 -14.93 -15.50
C LEU A 194 -3.94 -15.51 -16.83
N SER A 195 -3.61 -16.77 -17.13
CA SER A 195 -4.12 -17.49 -18.30
C SER A 195 -5.64 -17.68 -18.23
N VAL A 196 -6.17 -18.04 -17.06
CA VAL A 196 -7.62 -18.18 -16.84
C VAL A 196 -8.33 -16.82 -16.97
N ILE A 197 -7.76 -15.75 -16.42
CA ILE A 197 -8.29 -14.39 -16.59
C ILE A 197 -8.32 -14.02 -18.08
N SER A 198 -7.26 -14.33 -18.83
CA SER A 198 -7.22 -14.07 -20.28
C SER A 198 -8.33 -14.80 -21.04
N MET A 199 -8.74 -15.99 -20.60
CA MET A 199 -9.85 -16.73 -21.19
C MET A 199 -11.19 -16.00 -21.04
N PHE A 200 -11.44 -15.33 -19.90
CA PHE A 200 -12.67 -14.55 -19.71
C PHE A 200 -12.68 -13.22 -20.48
N VAL A 201 -11.51 -12.65 -20.77
CA VAL A 201 -11.39 -11.42 -21.57
C VAL A 201 -11.63 -11.70 -23.06
N LEU A 202 -11.32 -12.91 -23.54
CA LEU A 202 -11.49 -13.32 -24.94
C LEU A 202 -12.90 -13.06 -25.51
N PRO A 203 -14.01 -13.55 -24.91
CA PRO A 203 -15.35 -13.32 -25.45
C PRO A 203 -15.68 -11.82 -25.54
N ILE A 204 -15.32 -11.05 -24.50
CA ILE A 204 -15.52 -9.59 -24.43
C ILE A 204 -14.74 -8.90 -25.56
N PHE A 205 -13.50 -9.31 -25.80
CA PHE A 205 -12.68 -8.76 -26.87
C PHE A 205 -13.29 -9.04 -28.25
N THR A 206 -13.74 -10.29 -28.49
CA THR A 206 -14.35 -10.66 -29.78
C THR A 206 -15.66 -9.92 -30.06
N THR A 207 -16.50 -9.68 -29.04
CA THR A 207 -17.75 -8.93 -29.23
C THR A 207 -17.51 -7.45 -29.47
N VAL A 208 -16.58 -6.83 -28.76
CA VAL A 208 -16.32 -5.38 -28.88
C VAL A 208 -15.65 -5.04 -30.21
N PHE A 209 -14.59 -5.76 -30.60
CA PHE A 209 -13.82 -5.42 -31.79
C PHE A 209 -14.42 -5.95 -33.09
N PHE A 210 -15.10 -7.10 -33.06
CA PHE A 210 -15.56 -7.80 -34.26
C PHE A 210 -17.09 -7.95 -34.33
N SER A 211 -17.86 -7.12 -33.61
CA SER A 211 -19.34 -7.07 -33.62
C SER A 211 -19.97 -7.09 -35.03
N ARG A 212 -19.27 -6.61 -36.05
CA ARG A 212 -19.74 -6.62 -37.44
C ARG A 212 -19.78 -8.01 -38.10
N GLN A 213 -19.00 -8.98 -37.62
CA GLN A 213 -18.96 -10.32 -38.19
C GLN A 213 -19.93 -11.21 -37.41
N LYS A 214 -21.00 -11.68 -38.08
CA LYS A 214 -22.10 -12.49 -37.53
C LYS A 214 -21.67 -13.87 -36.99
N SER A 215 -20.80 -13.94 -36.00
CA SER A 215 -20.57 -15.13 -35.20
C SER A 215 -20.78 -14.75 -33.75
N GLY A 216 -21.89 -15.22 -33.17
CA GLY A 216 -22.26 -14.91 -31.79
C GLY A 216 -21.20 -15.38 -30.79
N LEU A 217 -21.31 -14.85 -29.55
CA LEU A 217 -20.50 -15.24 -28.39
C LEU A 217 -20.31 -16.76 -28.28
N PHE A 218 -21.39 -17.52 -28.53
CA PHE A 218 -21.41 -18.97 -28.41
C PHE A 218 -20.71 -19.70 -29.57
N ASP A 219 -20.87 -19.26 -30.82
CA ASP A 219 -20.23 -19.91 -31.98
C ASP A 219 -18.69 -19.81 -31.95
N SER A 220 -18.16 -18.74 -31.37
CA SER A 220 -16.71 -18.58 -31.18
C SER A 220 -16.15 -19.52 -30.10
N PHE A 221 -16.97 -19.89 -29.11
CA PHE A 221 -16.58 -20.77 -28.02
C PHE A 221 -16.74 -22.25 -28.40
N THR A 222 -17.86 -22.62 -29.03
CA THR A 222 -18.21 -24.03 -29.33
C THR A 222 -17.44 -24.60 -30.52
N ASN A 223 -17.33 -23.89 -31.64
CA ASN A 223 -16.55 -24.35 -32.80
C ASN A 223 -15.03 -24.23 -32.58
N GLY A 224 -14.64 -23.58 -31.49
CA GLY A 224 -13.26 -23.18 -31.22
C GLY A 224 -12.66 -23.81 -29.96
N VAL A 225 -13.27 -24.83 -29.32
CA VAL A 225 -12.73 -25.37 -28.04
C VAL A 225 -11.25 -25.71 -28.15
N LEU A 226 -10.82 -26.39 -29.22
CA LEU A 226 -9.41 -26.71 -29.48
C LEU A 226 -8.55 -25.46 -29.72
N ALA A 227 -9.11 -24.43 -30.37
CA ALA A 227 -8.42 -23.15 -30.56
C ALA A 227 -8.29 -22.37 -29.24
N VAL A 228 -9.30 -22.42 -28.37
CA VAL A 228 -9.32 -21.79 -27.05
C VAL A 228 -8.35 -22.49 -26.10
N THR A 229 -8.29 -23.82 -26.10
CA THR A 229 -7.30 -24.56 -25.30
C THR A 229 -5.87 -24.29 -25.78
N ASN A 230 -5.63 -24.28 -27.09
CA ASN A 230 -4.33 -23.91 -27.64
C ASN A 230 -3.93 -22.47 -27.26
N LEU A 231 -4.90 -21.55 -27.30
CA LEU A 231 -4.68 -20.16 -26.90
C LEU A 231 -4.33 -20.04 -25.41
N LEU A 232 -4.99 -20.83 -24.55
CA LEU A 232 -4.70 -20.89 -23.12
C LEU A 232 -3.28 -21.41 -22.84
N ILE A 233 -2.85 -22.46 -23.57
CA ILE A 233 -1.50 -23.00 -23.42
C ILE A 233 -0.47 -21.97 -23.87
N ILE A 234 -0.70 -21.30 -25.01
CA ILE A 234 0.21 -20.25 -25.51
C ILE A 234 0.27 -19.07 -24.53
N SER A 235 -0.86 -18.59 -24.02
CA SER A 235 -0.87 -17.49 -23.06
C SER A 235 -0.16 -17.86 -21.77
N CYS A 236 -0.34 -19.10 -21.29
CA CYS A 236 0.39 -19.62 -20.14
C CYS A 236 1.92 -19.61 -20.36
N ILE A 237 2.40 -20.10 -21.52
CA ILE A 237 3.84 -20.09 -21.84
C ILE A 237 4.40 -18.66 -21.93
N ILE A 238 3.64 -17.73 -22.51
CA ILE A 238 4.02 -16.30 -22.59
C ILE A 238 4.16 -15.71 -21.18
N PHE A 239 3.18 -15.94 -20.31
CA PHE A 239 3.20 -15.44 -18.94
C PHE A 239 4.34 -16.04 -18.11
N ILE A 240 4.58 -17.36 -18.22
CA ILE A 240 5.71 -18.02 -17.57
C ILE A 240 7.03 -17.37 -18.02
N THR A 241 7.18 -17.11 -19.32
CA THR A 241 8.41 -16.52 -19.87
C THR A 241 8.63 -15.10 -19.36
N PHE A 242 7.61 -14.24 -19.42
CA PHE A 242 7.72 -12.86 -18.94
C PHE A 242 7.98 -12.80 -17.43
N GLU A 243 7.25 -13.60 -16.65
CA GLU A 243 7.41 -13.63 -15.20
C GLU A 243 8.78 -14.20 -14.79
N PHE A 244 9.28 -15.23 -15.49
CA PHE A 244 10.62 -15.76 -15.25
C PHE A 244 11.71 -14.72 -15.52
N ILE A 245 11.63 -14.01 -16.66
CA ILE A 245 12.59 -12.94 -16.99
C ILE A 245 12.61 -11.87 -15.90
N ASN A 246 11.43 -11.48 -15.44
CA ASN A 246 11.29 -10.52 -14.36
C ASN A 246 11.90 -11.10 -13.06
N ILE A 247 11.43 -12.23 -12.54
CA ILE A 247 11.98 -12.76 -11.27
C ILE A 247 13.50 -13.03 -11.33
N ALA A 248 14.02 -13.49 -12.47
CA ALA A 248 15.46 -13.67 -12.67
C ALA A 248 16.25 -12.35 -12.57
N PHE A 249 15.73 -11.26 -13.14
CA PHE A 249 16.35 -9.94 -12.99
C PHE A 249 16.34 -9.47 -11.53
N ASP A 250 15.23 -9.67 -10.81
CA ASP A 250 15.16 -9.30 -9.40
C ASP A 250 16.19 -10.10 -8.59
N ALA A 251 16.27 -11.41 -8.80
CA ALA A 251 17.22 -12.29 -8.13
C ALA A 251 18.68 -11.84 -8.28
N HIS A 252 19.07 -11.37 -9.48
CA HIS A 252 20.43 -10.92 -9.74
C HIS A 252 20.73 -9.51 -9.22
N MET A 253 19.73 -8.64 -9.17
CA MET A 253 19.89 -7.29 -8.65
C MET A 253 19.74 -7.23 -7.12
N SER A 254 19.01 -8.18 -6.52
CA SER A 254 18.73 -8.28 -5.08
C SER A 254 19.76 -9.09 -4.27
N ILE A 255 20.83 -9.63 -4.89
CA ILE A 255 21.91 -10.41 -4.24
C ILE A 255 22.47 -9.72 -2.97
N GLY A 256 22.38 -8.39 -2.89
CA GLY A 256 22.75 -7.62 -1.71
C GLY A 256 24.17 -7.06 -1.76
N CYS A 257 24.80 -6.95 -0.59
CA CYS A 257 26.07 -6.25 -0.37
C CYS A 257 27.35 -7.05 -0.70
N LEU A 258 27.20 -8.34 -1.06
CA LEU A 258 28.33 -9.24 -1.30
C LEU A 258 28.61 -9.41 -2.81
N HIS A 259 29.89 -9.33 -3.19
CA HIS A 259 30.36 -9.62 -4.53
C HIS A 259 31.49 -10.66 -4.46
N LYS A 260 31.23 -11.87 -4.99
CA LYS A 260 32.18 -13.01 -4.96
C LYS A 260 32.72 -13.31 -3.55
N GLY A 261 31.85 -13.26 -2.55
CA GLY A 261 32.20 -13.51 -1.15
C GLY A 261 32.86 -12.33 -0.41
N LYS A 262 33.19 -11.24 -1.10
CA LYS A 262 33.75 -10.02 -0.48
C LYS A 262 32.70 -8.91 -0.40
N LEU A 263 32.81 -8.06 0.60
CA LEU A 263 31.98 -6.85 0.71
C LEU A 263 32.34 -5.85 -0.40
N ILE A 264 31.36 -5.08 -0.87
CA ILE A 264 31.57 -4.11 -1.95
C ILE A 264 32.62 -3.06 -1.55
N SER A 265 32.59 -2.58 -0.31
CA SER A 265 33.59 -1.61 0.15
C SER A 265 35.02 -2.18 0.19
N ASN A 266 35.20 -3.49 0.41
CA ASN A 266 36.51 -4.15 0.42
C ASN A 266 37.14 -4.25 -0.99
N LEU A 267 36.43 -3.87 -2.05
CA LEU A 267 37.00 -3.72 -3.39
C LEU A 267 37.82 -2.42 -3.53
N SER A 268 37.64 -1.48 -2.60
CA SER A 268 38.45 -0.27 -2.49
C SER A 268 39.65 -0.48 -1.56
N SER A 269 40.67 0.37 -1.69
CA SER A 269 41.80 0.43 -0.74
C SER A 269 41.40 1.00 0.64
N THR A 270 40.28 1.72 0.71
CA THR A 270 39.80 2.47 1.87
C THR A 270 38.35 2.08 2.20
N PRO A 271 38.10 0.85 2.70
CA PRO A 271 36.76 0.28 2.80
C PRO A 271 35.81 1.10 3.69
N MET A 272 36.28 1.69 4.79
CA MET A 272 35.42 2.46 5.69
C MET A 272 35.00 3.81 5.08
N GLU A 273 35.92 4.48 4.38
CA GLU A 273 35.62 5.71 3.64
C GLU A 273 34.62 5.47 2.51
N THR A 274 34.84 4.40 1.76
CA THR A 274 33.93 3.99 0.69
C THR A 274 32.58 3.62 1.28
N LEU A 275 32.50 2.89 2.40
CA LEU A 275 31.23 2.59 3.07
C LEU A 275 30.49 3.87 3.50
N LEU A 276 31.18 4.82 4.14
CA LEU A 276 30.58 6.09 4.58
C LEU A 276 30.08 6.94 3.40
N SER A 277 30.81 6.94 2.29
CA SER A 277 30.36 7.54 1.02
C SER A 277 29.07 6.89 0.50
N GLY A 278 28.88 5.59 0.75
CA GLY A 278 27.66 4.86 0.43
C GLY A 278 26.48 5.20 1.34
N LEU A 279 26.70 5.28 2.65
CA LEU A 279 25.67 5.63 3.64
C LEU A 279 25.09 7.03 3.38
N SER A 280 25.97 7.98 3.03
CA SER A 280 25.63 9.37 2.69
C SER A 280 25.25 9.59 1.21
N ALA A 281 24.99 8.53 0.44
CA ALA A 281 24.68 8.63 -0.98
C ALA A 281 23.25 9.14 -1.24
N ASP A 282 23.10 10.06 -2.19
CA ASP A 282 21.77 10.57 -2.59
C ASP A 282 20.93 9.46 -3.26
N LYS A 283 21.59 8.58 -4.01
CA LYS A 283 20.91 7.49 -4.72
C LYS A 283 20.38 6.44 -3.74
N PRO A 284 19.07 6.14 -3.77
CA PRO A 284 18.45 5.28 -2.77
C PRO A 284 18.96 3.84 -2.83
N PHE A 285 19.25 3.33 -4.03
CA PHE A 285 19.74 1.97 -4.20
C PHE A 285 21.13 1.78 -3.59
N THR A 286 22.05 2.70 -3.91
CA THR A 286 23.41 2.72 -3.34
C THR A 286 23.39 2.83 -1.82
N ARG A 287 22.56 3.73 -1.29
CA ARG A 287 22.39 3.92 0.15
C ARG A 287 21.82 2.69 0.83
N LEU A 288 20.80 2.06 0.25
CA LEU A 288 20.22 0.83 0.78
C LEU A 288 21.28 -0.29 0.86
N THR A 289 22.05 -0.50 -0.19
CA THR A 289 23.09 -1.54 -0.21
C THR A 289 24.22 -1.24 0.78
N ALA A 290 24.57 0.03 0.98
CA ALA A 290 25.54 0.42 2.01
C ALA A 290 25.04 0.12 3.43
N TYR A 291 23.76 0.39 3.72
CA TYR A 291 23.14 0.01 5.00
C TYR A 291 23.05 -1.51 5.18
N GLN A 292 22.74 -2.26 4.13
CA GLN A 292 22.79 -3.72 4.17
C GLN A 292 24.20 -4.24 4.48
N GLU A 293 25.23 -3.62 3.89
CA GLU A 293 26.61 -3.98 4.17
C GLU A 293 26.99 -3.70 5.63
N LEU A 294 26.56 -2.56 6.17
CA LEU A 294 26.79 -2.21 7.56
C LEU A 294 26.11 -3.20 8.52
N ALA A 295 24.85 -3.54 8.25
CA ALA A 295 24.11 -4.54 9.04
C ALA A 295 24.75 -5.93 8.94
N TYR A 296 25.26 -6.31 7.76
CA TYR A 296 26.01 -7.56 7.59
C TYR A 296 27.31 -7.57 8.39
N ARG A 297 28.08 -6.46 8.40
CA ARG A 297 29.30 -6.34 9.22
C ARG A 297 28.96 -6.49 10.71
N ALA A 298 27.86 -5.90 11.17
CA ALA A 298 27.42 -5.98 12.56
C ALA A 298 27.04 -7.42 12.98
N THR A 299 26.29 -8.13 12.14
CA THR A 299 25.71 -9.46 12.46
C THR A 299 26.61 -10.64 12.09
N SER A 300 27.61 -10.45 11.22
CA SER A 300 28.52 -11.52 10.79
C SER A 300 29.25 -12.21 11.95
N LEU A 301 29.62 -13.49 11.80
CA LEU A 301 30.35 -14.20 12.85
C LEU A 301 31.83 -13.79 12.95
N ASP A 302 32.39 -13.21 11.88
CA ASP A 302 33.80 -12.86 11.80
C ASP A 302 34.10 -11.49 12.45
N PRO A 303 34.85 -11.42 13.56
CA PRO A 303 35.21 -10.16 14.20
C PRO A 303 36.13 -9.29 13.33
N SER A 304 36.81 -9.86 12.33
CA SER A 304 37.71 -9.12 11.44
C SER A 304 36.96 -8.06 10.62
N LEU A 305 35.67 -8.26 10.35
CA LEU A 305 34.82 -7.34 9.62
C LEU A 305 34.40 -6.12 10.45
N ARG A 306 34.37 -6.27 11.79
CA ARG A 306 34.01 -5.23 12.77
C ARG A 306 35.21 -4.46 13.29
N ALA A 307 36.38 -5.10 13.42
CA ALA A 307 37.59 -4.47 13.93
C ALA A 307 37.95 -3.10 13.29
N PRO A 308 37.77 -2.88 11.97
CA PRO A 308 37.97 -1.56 11.38
C PRO A 308 37.02 -0.49 11.92
N ILE A 309 35.79 -0.83 12.30
CA ILE A 309 34.81 0.12 12.86
C ILE A 309 35.23 0.54 14.27
N TYR A 310 35.79 -0.39 15.05
CA TYR A 310 36.19 -0.16 16.44
C TYR A 310 37.47 0.66 16.55
N HIS A 311 38.50 0.28 15.78
CA HIS A 311 39.85 0.79 15.96
C HIS A 311 40.26 1.91 14.99
N SER A 312 39.50 2.18 13.91
CA SER A 312 39.92 3.18 12.92
C SER A 312 39.70 4.61 13.42
N LYS A 313 40.76 5.18 13.98
CA LYS A 313 40.97 6.64 13.95
C LYS A 313 41.34 6.98 12.52
N PHE A 314 40.55 7.81 11.85
CA PHE A 314 40.89 8.31 10.53
C PHE A 314 42.31 8.92 10.55
N ARG A 315 43.11 8.62 9.52
CA ARG A 315 44.48 9.16 9.37
C ARG A 315 44.50 10.69 9.26
N SER A 316 43.34 11.29 8.96
CA SER A 316 43.10 12.73 8.93
C SER A 316 42.21 13.12 10.09
N SER A 317 42.45 14.31 10.66
CA SER A 317 41.90 14.87 11.91
C SER A 317 40.36 14.93 12.07
N SER A 318 39.57 14.29 11.20
CA SER A 318 38.11 14.32 11.16
C SER A 318 37.47 13.05 11.76
N GLY A 319 37.43 12.98 13.09
CA GLY A 319 36.53 12.07 13.82
C GLY A 319 36.89 10.58 13.81
N ASN A 320 36.24 9.84 14.71
CA ASN A 320 36.26 8.38 14.75
C ASN A 320 35.32 7.85 13.66
N THR A 321 35.68 6.79 12.92
CA THR A 321 34.79 6.17 11.93
C THR A 321 33.43 5.81 12.53
N TRP A 322 33.43 5.33 13.77
CA TRP A 322 32.21 5.03 14.51
C TRP A 322 31.28 6.24 14.63
N SER A 323 31.79 7.42 15.00
CA SER A 323 30.91 8.58 15.23
C SER A 323 30.25 9.06 13.94
N LEU A 324 30.92 8.91 12.79
CA LEU A 324 30.33 9.23 11.48
C LEU A 324 29.25 8.22 11.08
N ILE A 325 29.49 6.92 11.31
CA ILE A 325 28.49 5.87 11.06
C ILE A 325 27.28 6.06 11.97
N LEU A 326 27.50 6.26 13.26
CA LEU A 326 26.47 6.51 14.26
C LEU A 326 25.60 7.69 13.84
N ASN A 327 26.21 8.83 13.50
CA ASN A 327 25.47 10.02 13.08
C ASN A 327 24.58 9.77 11.86
N GLU A 328 25.04 9.05 10.83
CA GLU A 328 24.23 8.75 9.65
C GLU A 328 23.11 7.74 9.93
N CYS A 329 23.32 6.77 10.83
CA CYS A 329 22.28 5.84 11.29
C CYS A 329 21.19 6.58 12.09
N LEU A 330 21.59 7.35 13.11
CA LEU A 330 20.66 8.10 13.96
C LEU A 330 19.86 9.12 13.16
N LYS A 331 20.52 9.84 12.24
CA LYS A 331 19.87 10.77 11.32
C LYS A 331 18.82 10.08 10.44
N THR A 332 19.12 8.90 9.91
CA THR A 332 18.16 8.15 9.08
C THR A 332 16.94 7.69 9.86
N ILE A 333 17.13 7.25 11.11
CA ILE A 333 16.04 6.87 12.01
C ILE A 333 15.20 8.12 12.35
N GLN A 334 15.85 9.18 12.80
CA GLN A 334 15.19 10.42 13.21
C GLN A 334 14.37 11.06 12.10
N ILE A 335 14.90 11.14 10.87
CA ILE A 335 14.16 11.71 9.72
C ILE A 335 12.88 10.94 9.44
N ASN A 336 12.88 9.62 9.62
CA ASN A 336 11.69 8.80 9.39
C ASN A 336 10.68 8.97 10.53
N ASN A 337 11.15 9.00 11.78
CA ASN A 337 10.30 9.22 12.95
C ASN A 337 9.63 10.60 12.91
N GLU A 338 10.37 11.65 12.56
CA GLU A 338 9.82 13.00 12.42
C GLU A 338 8.71 13.07 11.35
N LYS A 339 8.85 12.35 10.23
CA LYS A 339 7.79 12.28 9.20
C LYS A 339 6.53 11.60 9.70
N VAL A 340 6.68 10.51 10.47
CA VAL A 340 5.55 9.79 11.06
C VAL A 340 4.83 10.68 12.07
N VAL A 341 5.57 11.32 12.98
CA VAL A 341 5.01 12.26 13.99
C VAL A 341 4.33 13.45 13.32
N GLN A 342 4.95 14.06 12.30
CA GLN A 342 4.34 15.17 11.56
C GLN A 342 3.03 14.75 10.89
N TYR A 343 2.98 13.54 10.34
CA TYR A 343 1.75 13.01 9.77
C TYR A 343 0.68 12.79 10.84
N LEU A 344 1.00 12.12 11.94
CA LEU A 344 0.06 11.88 13.03
C LEU A 344 -0.50 13.19 13.60
N ARG A 345 0.34 14.21 13.80
CA ARG A 345 -0.10 15.56 14.20
C ARG A 345 -1.02 16.18 13.16
N SER A 346 -0.68 16.09 11.88
CA SER A 346 -1.55 16.61 10.82
C SER A 346 -2.92 15.94 10.82
N VAL A 347 -2.96 14.63 11.06
CA VAL A 347 -4.19 13.85 11.14
C VAL A 347 -5.01 14.23 12.38
N GLN A 348 -4.35 14.38 13.54
CA GLN A 348 -4.98 14.82 14.77
C GLN A 348 -5.56 16.24 14.66
N ASP A 349 -4.84 17.17 14.03
CA ASP A 349 -5.30 18.54 13.76
C ASP A 349 -6.54 18.55 12.85
N LEU A 350 -6.61 17.66 11.86
CA LEU A 350 -7.80 17.50 11.02
C LEU A 350 -8.99 16.96 11.84
N GLY A 351 -8.76 15.94 12.67
CA GLY A 351 -9.79 15.40 13.57
C GLY A 351 -10.31 16.43 14.57
N GLY A 352 -9.40 17.17 15.22
CA GLY A 352 -9.70 18.25 16.15
C GLY A 352 -10.39 19.45 15.49
N SER A 353 -10.04 19.78 14.25
CA SER A 353 -10.74 20.83 13.49
C SER A 353 -12.15 20.42 13.10
N ALA A 354 -12.37 19.15 12.77
CA ALA A 354 -13.71 18.62 12.46
C ALA A 354 -14.62 18.66 13.70
N THR A 355 -14.12 18.26 14.87
CA THR A 355 -14.87 18.34 16.14
C THR A 355 -15.09 19.79 16.58
N ALA A 356 -14.10 20.67 16.45
CA ALA A 356 -14.24 22.10 16.77
C ALA A 356 -15.25 22.83 15.87
N ARG A 357 -15.26 22.54 14.55
CA ARG A 357 -16.29 23.05 13.63
C ARG A 357 -17.68 22.55 13.99
N HIS A 358 -17.80 21.29 14.43
CA HIS A 358 -19.08 20.75 14.85
C HIS A 358 -19.57 21.40 16.15
N LYS A 359 -18.71 21.55 17.16
CA LYS A 359 -19.04 22.26 18.41
C LYS A 359 -19.53 23.68 18.14
N LYS A 360 -18.86 24.43 17.26
CA LYS A 360 -19.30 25.77 16.87
C LYS A 360 -20.65 25.78 16.12
N LYS A 361 -20.96 24.74 15.34
CA LYS A 361 -22.25 24.61 14.64
C LYS A 361 -23.38 24.25 15.61
N VAL A 362 -23.11 23.37 16.58
CA VAL A 362 -24.07 23.01 17.64
C VAL A 362 -24.32 24.22 18.55
N GLU A 363 -23.28 24.92 18.99
CA GLU A 363 -23.43 26.17 19.75
C GLU A 363 -24.22 27.21 18.96
N ASN A 364 -23.93 27.40 17.67
CA ASN A 364 -24.72 28.30 16.83
C ASN A 364 -26.19 27.85 16.67
N LEU A 365 -26.47 26.54 16.68
CA LEU A 365 -27.83 26.01 16.60
C LEU A 365 -28.59 26.21 17.92
N ASP A 366 -27.93 25.99 19.05
CA ASP A 366 -28.46 26.26 20.39
C ASP A 366 -28.75 27.77 20.56
N TYR A 367 -27.83 28.63 20.14
CA TYR A 367 -28.06 30.08 20.10
C TYR A 367 -29.23 30.49 19.19
N MET A 368 -29.54 29.69 18.16
CA MET A 368 -30.69 29.92 17.26
C MET A 368 -32.02 29.44 17.87
N TYR A 369 -31.97 28.40 18.70
CA TYR A 369 -33.11 27.88 19.47
C TYR A 369 -33.45 28.77 20.67
N GLU A 370 -32.44 29.22 21.42
CA GLU A 370 -32.64 30.07 22.60
C GLU A 370 -33.15 31.46 22.24
N ASN A 371 -32.71 32.01 21.10
CA ASN A 371 -33.16 33.31 20.61
C ASN A 371 -34.38 33.24 19.68
N GLY A 372 -35.32 32.29 19.88
CA GLY A 372 -36.72 32.37 19.40
C GLY A 372 -36.98 32.76 17.93
N LYS A 373 -35.99 32.69 17.04
CA LYS A 373 -36.02 33.22 15.66
C LYS A 373 -35.94 32.10 14.64
N LEU A 374 -36.69 31.02 14.89
CA LEU A 374 -37.05 30.02 13.87
C LEU A 374 -38.55 30.08 13.61
N THR A 375 -39.06 31.26 13.26
CA THR A 375 -40.42 31.41 12.74
C THR A 375 -40.37 31.45 11.21
N SER A 376 -41.18 30.59 10.59
CA SER A 376 -41.77 30.74 9.23
C SER A 376 -41.13 30.11 7.99
N ALA A 377 -40.23 29.13 8.06
CA ALA A 377 -39.70 28.52 6.82
C ALA A 377 -40.05 27.04 6.54
N ASN A 378 -40.48 26.22 7.49
CA ASN A 378 -40.70 24.78 7.20
C ASN A 378 -42.03 24.15 7.66
N GLU A 379 -43.00 24.96 8.12
CA GLU A 379 -44.35 24.46 8.48
C GLU A 379 -45.30 24.24 7.29
N ARG A 380 -44.79 23.97 6.07
CA ARG A 380 -45.66 23.78 4.90
C ARG A 380 -45.54 22.44 4.18
N LEU A 381 -44.93 21.42 4.77
CA LEU A 381 -44.89 20.10 4.10
C LEU A 381 -45.93 19.07 4.55
N PHE A 382 -46.53 19.15 5.75
CA PHE A 382 -47.44 18.09 6.20
C PHE A 382 -48.64 18.56 7.05
N GLY A 383 -49.30 19.65 6.66
CA GLY A 383 -50.74 19.90 6.85
C GLY A 383 -51.37 19.83 8.26
N ASN A 384 -50.64 19.45 9.31
CA ASN A 384 -51.16 19.32 10.65
C ASN A 384 -51.07 20.68 11.32
N ARG A 385 -52.21 21.38 11.34
CA ARG A 385 -52.40 22.58 12.16
C ARG A 385 -52.20 22.16 13.62
N PRO A 386 -51.20 22.70 14.37
CA PRO A 386 -51.36 22.73 15.80
C PRO A 386 -52.61 23.59 16.06
N SER A 387 -53.58 23.01 16.74
CA SER A 387 -54.75 23.69 17.27
C SER A 387 -54.26 24.88 18.08
N MET A 388 -54.26 26.07 17.47
CA MET A 388 -54.08 27.32 18.19
C MET A 388 -55.27 27.45 19.13
N MET A 389 -55.09 27.05 20.39
CA MET A 389 -55.85 27.68 21.46
C MET A 389 -55.39 29.14 21.49
N ALA A 390 -56.30 30.04 21.10
CA ALA A 390 -56.10 31.46 21.20
C ALA A 390 -55.71 31.84 22.64
N PRO A 391 -54.72 32.74 22.84
CA PRO A 391 -54.39 33.21 24.17
C PRO A 391 -55.50 34.16 24.64
N LEU A 392 -56.45 33.67 25.43
CA LEU A 392 -57.27 34.55 26.25
C LEU A 392 -56.44 34.98 27.46
N ARG A 393 -55.92 36.19 27.33
CA ARG A 393 -55.44 37.02 28.41
C ARG A 393 -56.62 37.88 28.87
N ASP A 394 -57.31 37.52 29.94
CA ASP A 394 -57.72 38.52 30.93
C ASP A 394 -58.15 37.91 32.28
N ASN A 395 -57.86 38.69 33.32
CA ASN A 395 -58.32 38.51 34.68
C ASN A 395 -59.83 38.75 34.77
N GLY A 396 -60.57 37.87 35.46
CA GLY A 396 -61.96 38.12 35.79
C GLY A 396 -62.62 36.96 36.51
N LEU A 397 -62.83 37.13 37.82
CA LEU A 397 -63.83 36.39 38.58
C LEU A 397 -65.19 36.46 37.85
N LEU A 398 -65.84 35.31 37.68
CA LEU A 398 -67.23 35.02 38.09
C LEU A 398 -67.74 33.76 37.37
N ASP A 399 -68.06 32.77 38.21
CA ASP A 399 -69.20 31.87 38.16
C ASP A 399 -69.46 30.88 37.02
N GLU A 400 -69.99 29.74 37.48
CA GLU A 400 -70.67 28.64 36.79
C GLU A 400 -69.87 27.57 35.99
N SER A 401 -69.78 26.42 36.66
CA SER A 401 -69.76 25.03 36.19
C SER A 401 -70.90 24.66 35.20
N PRO A 402 -71.01 23.43 34.66
CA PRO A 402 -70.15 22.25 34.84
C PRO A 402 -69.80 21.52 33.51
N ASN A 403 -68.58 21.00 33.39
CA ASN A 403 -68.36 19.68 32.79
C ASN A 403 -67.03 19.11 33.28
N ARG A 404 -67.10 18.52 34.46
CA ARG A 404 -66.13 17.53 34.94
C ARG A 404 -66.27 16.29 34.06
N LEU A 405 -65.20 15.86 33.40
CA LEU A 405 -64.93 14.42 33.30
C LEU A 405 -63.47 14.15 33.67
N ARG A 406 -63.32 13.19 34.57
CA ARG A 406 -62.15 12.85 35.35
C ARG A 406 -61.12 12.04 34.55
N VAL A 407 -59.86 12.39 34.78
CA VAL A 407 -58.71 11.52 35.07
C VAL A 407 -59.01 10.01 35.11
N ARG A 408 -58.26 9.24 34.32
CA ARG A 408 -57.51 8.08 34.84
C ARG A 408 -56.30 7.75 33.98
N THR A 409 -55.15 8.22 34.45
CA THR A 409 -53.87 7.50 34.42
C THR A 409 -54.05 6.14 35.08
N ASP A 410 -53.54 5.08 34.44
CA ASP A 410 -52.60 4.13 35.06
C ASP A 410 -52.62 2.78 34.34
N ASP A 411 -51.38 2.32 34.18
CA ASP A 411 -50.93 0.94 34.25
C ASP A 411 -51.30 -0.03 33.13
N SER A 412 -50.27 -0.29 32.34
CA SER A 412 -49.73 -1.63 32.07
C SER A 412 -50.66 -2.79 32.43
N VAL A 413 -50.95 -3.63 31.45
CA VAL A 413 -50.86 -5.09 31.59
C VAL A 413 -51.01 -5.68 30.19
N LEU A 414 -49.88 -6.22 29.73
CA LEU A 414 -49.78 -7.42 28.92
C LEU A 414 -51.04 -8.27 29.01
N LEU A 415 -51.68 -8.59 27.88
CA LEU A 415 -52.08 -9.95 27.50
C LEU A 415 -53.09 -9.90 26.35
N ASN A 416 -52.60 -10.36 25.21
CA ASN A 416 -53.08 -11.57 24.56
C ASN A 416 -54.59 -11.86 24.58
N ARG A 417 -55.08 -12.13 23.36
CA ARG A 417 -56.16 -13.07 23.04
C ARG A 417 -57.57 -12.72 23.52
N GLY A 418 -58.40 -12.44 22.52
CA GLY A 418 -59.54 -13.31 22.29
C GLY A 418 -60.89 -12.68 22.58
N ASN A 419 -61.68 -12.59 21.51
CA ASN A 419 -63.13 -12.64 21.51
C ASN A 419 -63.85 -11.56 22.33
N LYS A 420 -64.49 -10.62 21.62
CA LYS A 420 -65.91 -10.37 21.85
C LYS A 420 -66.58 -9.75 20.63
N LYS A 421 -67.60 -10.50 20.19
CA LYS A 421 -68.64 -10.15 19.25
C LYS A 421 -69.46 -8.94 19.74
N ARG A 422 -69.94 -8.16 18.76
CA ARG A 422 -71.11 -7.25 18.77
C ARG A 422 -70.97 -5.96 19.60
N HIS A 423 -71.06 -4.80 18.95
CA HIS A 423 -72.35 -4.21 18.58
C HIS A 423 -72.20 -3.17 17.46
N ARG A 424 -73.11 -3.26 16.48
CA ARG A 424 -73.40 -2.24 15.47
C ARG A 424 -73.94 -0.98 16.15
N SER A 425 -73.42 0.19 15.79
CA SER A 425 -74.20 1.42 15.68
C SER A 425 -73.75 2.20 14.44
N SER A 426 -74.73 2.49 13.61
CA SER A 426 -74.71 3.09 12.29
C SER A 426 -74.26 4.56 12.26
N TYR A 427 -73.33 4.89 11.38
CA TYR A 427 -73.34 6.14 10.62
C TYR A 427 -72.64 5.87 9.27
N TYR A 428 -73.38 6.14 8.20
CA TYR A 428 -73.11 5.95 6.76
C TYR A 428 -71.71 5.47 6.34
N ASP A 429 -71.62 4.24 5.84
CA ASP A 429 -70.65 3.89 4.81
C ASP A 429 -71.34 3.00 3.77
N ASN A 430 -71.57 3.60 2.61
CA ASN A 430 -72.03 2.94 1.40
C ASN A 430 -70.78 2.55 0.62
N ASP A 431 -70.60 1.24 0.53
CA ASP A 431 -70.17 0.49 -0.64
C ASP A 431 -68.82 0.79 -1.32
N LEU A 432 -68.07 -0.31 -1.41
CA LEU A 432 -67.14 -0.69 -2.46
C LEU A 432 -65.75 -0.01 -2.43
N ASP A 433 -64.91 -0.49 -1.52
CA ASP A 433 -63.72 -1.26 -1.95
C ASP A 433 -63.10 -2.05 -0.79
N GLU A 434 -63.66 -3.24 -0.57
CA GLU A 434 -63.01 -4.33 0.15
C GLU A 434 -62.09 -5.07 -0.85
N THR A 435 -60.91 -4.51 -1.13
CA THR A 435 -59.76 -5.27 -1.64
C THR A 435 -58.66 -5.21 -0.58
N THR A 436 -58.67 -6.20 0.31
CA THR A 436 -57.73 -7.33 0.25
C THR A 436 -56.25 -6.92 0.32
N GLN A 437 -55.59 -7.48 1.35
CA GLN A 437 -54.15 -7.71 1.48
C GLN A 437 -53.31 -6.64 2.20
N THR A 438 -53.19 -6.91 3.51
CA THR A 438 -51.92 -7.02 4.24
C THR A 438 -50.69 -7.36 3.37
N PHE A 439 -49.55 -6.77 3.76
CA PHE A 439 -48.15 -7.16 3.47
C PHE A 439 -47.47 -6.67 2.18
N ASN A 440 -46.24 -6.17 2.37
CA ASN A 440 -45.19 -5.78 1.40
C ASN A 440 -45.20 -4.36 0.81
N GLY A 441 -45.20 -3.36 1.71
CA GLY A 441 -44.50 -2.09 1.46
C GLY A 441 -42.99 -2.27 1.50
N SER A 442 -42.43 -2.81 0.41
CA SER A 442 -41.04 -2.68 -0.04
C SER A 442 -39.94 -2.56 1.03
N ILE A 443 -39.41 -3.72 1.44
CA ILE A 443 -38.07 -3.95 2.02
C ILE A 443 -36.92 -3.56 1.06
N PHE A 444 -37.22 -2.91 -0.08
CA PHE A 444 -36.24 -2.50 -1.11
C PHE A 444 -35.98 -1.00 -1.17
N THR A 445 -35.91 -0.32 -0.02
CA THR A 445 -35.29 1.02 0.06
C THR A 445 -34.08 1.06 0.98
N HIS A 446 -33.40 -0.08 1.18
CA HIS A 446 -31.97 -0.02 1.45
C HIS A 446 -31.30 0.46 0.15
N GLU A 447 -31.35 1.77 -0.11
CA GLU A 447 -30.42 2.43 -1.02
C GLU A 447 -29.03 2.06 -0.50
N THR A 448 -28.41 1.07 -1.14
CA THR A 448 -27.11 0.59 -0.72
C THR A 448 -26.14 1.76 -0.80
N THR A 449 -25.34 1.93 0.24
CA THR A 449 -24.24 2.91 0.35
C THR A 449 -23.36 2.97 -0.90
N PHE A 450 -23.30 1.86 -1.65
CA PHE A 450 -22.71 1.76 -2.98
C PHE A 450 -23.32 2.71 -4.03
N MET A 451 -24.65 2.88 -4.09
CA MET A 451 -25.28 3.78 -5.05
C MET A 451 -24.96 5.24 -4.76
N THR A 452 -24.85 5.63 -3.48
CA THR A 452 -24.43 6.98 -3.08
C THR A 452 -22.96 7.20 -3.43
N ALA A 453 -22.08 6.23 -3.15
CA ALA A 453 -20.67 6.28 -3.52
C ALA A 453 -20.48 6.33 -5.06
N MET A 454 -21.27 5.56 -5.81
CA MET A 454 -21.24 5.52 -7.27
C MET A 454 -21.76 6.83 -7.88
N ARG A 455 -22.85 7.41 -7.37
CA ARG A 455 -23.33 8.74 -7.80
C ARG A 455 -22.26 9.83 -7.53
N LEU A 456 -21.58 9.77 -6.39
CA LEU A 456 -20.52 10.74 -6.05
C LEU A 456 -19.26 10.55 -6.90
N MET A 457 -18.85 9.31 -7.19
CA MET A 457 -17.76 8.99 -8.11
C MET A 457 -18.09 9.40 -9.55
N LEU A 458 -19.31 9.14 -10.02
CA LEU A 458 -19.81 9.64 -11.30
C LEU A 458 -19.85 11.17 -11.33
N LYS A 459 -20.18 11.83 -10.22
CA LYS A 459 -20.15 13.30 -10.12
C LYS A 459 -18.71 13.83 -10.16
N LYS A 460 -17.75 13.22 -9.46
CA LYS A 460 -16.32 13.59 -9.54
C LYS A 460 -15.73 13.34 -10.93
N LEU A 461 -16.07 12.21 -11.55
CA LEU A 461 -15.62 11.85 -12.89
C LEU A 461 -16.25 12.75 -13.94
N LYS A 462 -17.56 13.03 -13.85
CA LYS A 462 -18.26 14.02 -14.68
C LYS A 462 -17.66 15.42 -14.48
N ASN A 463 -17.36 15.83 -13.25
CA ASN A 463 -16.78 17.14 -12.96
C ASN A 463 -15.33 17.24 -13.46
N SER A 464 -14.53 16.19 -13.36
CA SER A 464 -13.16 16.14 -13.89
C SER A 464 -13.15 16.12 -15.42
N ILE A 465 -14.12 15.45 -16.04
CA ILE A 465 -14.29 15.46 -17.50
C ILE A 465 -14.80 16.83 -17.96
N MET A 466 -15.77 17.43 -17.24
CA MET A 466 -16.30 18.75 -17.59
C MET A 466 -15.30 19.88 -17.37
N SER A 467 -14.46 19.82 -16.35
CA SER A 467 -13.39 20.81 -16.16
C SER A 467 -12.28 20.68 -17.21
N PHE A 468 -12.03 19.46 -17.71
CA PHE A 468 -11.07 19.22 -18.80
C PHE A 468 -11.61 19.66 -20.17
N ILE A 469 -12.92 19.50 -20.42
CA ILE A 469 -13.56 19.81 -21.71
C ILE A 469 -14.02 21.28 -21.78
N PHE A 470 -14.50 21.87 -20.68
CA PHE A 470 -14.98 23.25 -20.61
C PHE A 470 -14.38 23.99 -19.40
N PRO A 471 -13.23 24.67 -19.58
CA PRO A 471 -12.59 25.47 -18.54
C PRO A 471 -13.52 26.54 -17.92
N SER A 472 -14.48 27.07 -18.70
CA SER A 472 -15.48 28.05 -18.24
C SER A 472 -16.47 27.50 -17.21
N TYR A 473 -16.56 26.18 -17.03
CA TYR A 473 -17.35 25.56 -15.97
C TYR A 473 -16.66 25.69 -14.60
N ALA A 474 -15.33 25.82 -14.56
CA ALA A 474 -14.57 26.04 -13.32
C ALA A 474 -14.75 27.48 -12.77
N GLU A 475 -14.93 28.46 -13.66
CA GLU A 475 -15.02 29.88 -13.29
C GLU A 475 -16.42 30.27 -12.74
N ARG A 476 -17.48 29.55 -13.12
CA ARG A 476 -18.82 29.78 -12.54
C ARG A 476 -18.96 29.30 -11.09
N GLN A 477 -18.17 28.32 -10.65
CA GLN A 477 -18.20 27.89 -9.25
C GLN A 477 -17.44 28.85 -8.32
N SER A 478 -16.43 29.58 -8.80
CA SER A 478 -15.78 30.62 -7.99
C SER A 478 -16.72 31.77 -7.60
N SER A 479 -17.81 31.98 -8.35
CA SER A 479 -18.79 33.04 -8.05
C SER A 479 -19.90 32.66 -7.07
N ASP A 480 -20.28 31.38 -6.95
CA ASP A 480 -21.32 30.97 -5.97
C ASP A 480 -20.73 30.65 -4.58
N GLU A 481 -19.42 30.42 -4.48
CA GLU A 481 -18.76 30.15 -3.20
C GLU A 481 -18.26 31.42 -2.48
N SER A 482 -18.36 32.61 -3.10
CA SER A 482 -17.77 33.85 -2.58
C SER A 482 -18.47 34.45 -1.35
N ASP A 483 -19.67 34.02 -0.98
CA ASP A 483 -20.37 34.62 0.16
C ASP A 483 -19.90 34.12 1.54
N ASN A 484 -19.08 33.06 1.62
CA ASN A 484 -18.57 32.54 2.90
C ASN A 484 -17.07 32.79 3.16
N TYR A 485 -16.40 33.62 2.35
CA TYR A 485 -14.98 33.95 2.54
C TYR A 485 -14.78 35.43 2.88
N ARG A 486 -15.31 35.86 4.03
CA ARG A 486 -14.75 37.00 4.76
C ARG A 486 -14.41 36.57 6.17
N LEU A 487 -13.16 36.80 6.56
CA LEU A 487 -12.52 36.57 7.87
C LEU A 487 -11.78 35.22 8.00
N LEU A 488 -10.54 35.17 7.46
CA LEU A 488 -9.31 34.83 8.22
C LEU A 488 -8.08 34.88 7.29
N PRO A 489 -6.99 35.58 7.68
CA PRO A 489 -5.77 35.73 6.89
C PRO A 489 -4.74 34.62 7.16
N ASN A 490 -3.76 34.52 6.25
CA ASN A 490 -2.54 33.68 6.27
C ASN A 490 -2.61 32.29 5.60
N GLY A 491 -2.59 32.33 4.27
CA GLY A 491 -1.52 31.73 3.45
C GLY A 491 -0.88 30.42 3.90
N SER A 492 -1.44 29.31 3.46
CA SER A 492 -0.73 28.21 2.78
C SER A 492 -1.75 27.13 2.47
N ASN A 493 -1.72 26.62 1.24
CA ASN A 493 -2.64 25.65 0.67
C ASN A 493 -2.65 24.33 1.48
N LYS A 494 -3.38 24.30 2.60
CA LYS A 494 -3.72 23.08 3.32
C LYS A 494 -4.81 22.37 2.53
N ALA A 495 -4.40 21.44 1.68
CA ALA A 495 -5.31 20.56 0.95
C ALA A 495 -6.21 19.84 1.96
N GLN A 496 -7.50 20.21 1.96
CA GLN A 496 -8.52 19.58 2.78
C GLN A 496 -8.70 18.13 2.28
N ILE A 497 -8.29 17.16 3.10
CA ILE A 497 -8.51 15.73 2.83
C ILE A 497 -10.01 15.47 3.02
N SER A 498 -10.69 14.95 2.00
CA SER A 498 -12.13 14.64 2.06
C SER A 498 -12.36 13.35 2.85
N ILE A 499 -13.53 13.20 3.49
CA ILE A 499 -13.95 11.98 4.22
C ILE A 499 -13.87 10.71 3.34
N ILE A 500 -14.05 10.86 2.02
CA ILE A 500 -13.88 9.75 1.06
C ILE A 500 -12.41 9.36 0.91
N ASP A 501 -11.49 10.31 1.01
CA ASP A 501 -10.06 10.01 1.00
C ASP A 501 -9.73 9.11 2.20
N ILE A 502 -10.28 9.41 3.40
CA ILE A 502 -10.12 8.59 4.62
C ILE A 502 -10.59 7.15 4.40
N TRP A 503 -11.77 6.94 3.81
CA TRP A 503 -12.29 5.59 3.54
C TRP A 503 -11.48 4.80 2.49
N SER A 504 -10.74 5.50 1.62
CA SER A 504 -9.89 4.89 0.59
C SER A 504 -8.41 4.76 0.97
N ILE A 505 -8.03 5.27 2.14
CA ILE A 505 -6.66 5.18 2.67
C ILE A 505 -6.44 3.77 3.20
N SER A 506 -5.55 3.04 2.54
CA SER A 506 -4.98 1.82 3.11
C SER A 506 -3.85 2.20 4.07
N LYS A 507 -3.94 1.76 5.34
CA LYS A 507 -2.90 1.99 6.37
C LYS A 507 -1.50 1.61 5.86
N LYS A 508 -1.40 0.45 5.19
CA LYS A 508 -0.20 -0.03 4.47
C LYS A 508 0.38 0.98 3.49
N ARG A 509 -0.44 1.55 2.62
CA ARG A 509 0.02 2.53 1.61
C ARG A 509 0.45 3.84 2.25
N GLN A 510 -0.24 4.24 3.31
CA GLN A 510 0.16 5.41 4.07
C GLN A 510 1.51 5.19 4.76
N ALA A 511 1.75 4.00 5.34
CA ALA A 511 3.06 3.63 5.88
C ALA A 511 4.16 3.69 4.82
N GLU A 512 3.90 3.15 3.62
CA GLU A 512 4.83 3.20 2.48
C GLU A 512 5.12 4.63 1.98
N LYS A 513 4.15 5.54 2.10
CA LYS A 513 4.30 6.97 1.75
C LYS A 513 5.16 7.72 2.76
N LEU A 514 4.97 7.45 4.05
CA LEU A 514 5.71 8.12 5.14
C LEU A 514 7.16 7.67 5.17
N VAL A 515 7.38 6.36 5.08
CA VAL A 515 8.70 5.75 5.09
C VAL A 515 8.95 5.10 3.72
N PRO A 516 9.49 5.84 2.73
CA PRO A 516 9.70 5.31 1.39
C PRO A 516 10.82 4.26 1.30
N LEU A 517 11.71 4.20 2.30
CA LEU A 517 12.82 3.25 2.41
C LEU A 517 12.91 2.68 3.83
N PRO A 518 11.99 1.79 4.23
CA PRO A 518 11.98 1.23 5.58
C PRO A 518 13.22 0.38 5.85
N ILE A 519 13.76 -0.28 4.82
CA ILE A 519 14.95 -1.14 4.93
C ILE A 519 16.19 -0.39 5.42
N CYS A 520 16.36 0.90 5.07
CA CYS A 520 17.49 1.69 5.59
C CYS A 520 17.36 1.93 7.09
N HIS A 521 16.15 2.18 7.58
CA HIS A 521 15.88 2.29 9.01
C HIS A 521 16.10 0.94 9.70
N ALA A 522 15.54 -0.14 9.17
CA ALA A 522 15.67 -1.48 9.73
C ALA A 522 17.14 -1.91 9.84
N ASN A 523 17.90 -1.78 8.75
CA ASN A 523 19.33 -2.10 8.74
C ASN A 523 20.15 -1.18 9.65
N SER A 524 19.73 0.08 9.85
CA SER A 524 20.39 0.96 10.83
C SER A 524 20.19 0.44 12.24
N VAL A 525 18.96 0.04 12.61
CA VAL A 525 18.65 -0.53 13.92
C VAL A 525 19.44 -1.82 14.13
N VAL A 526 19.37 -2.77 13.19
CA VAL A 526 20.12 -4.05 13.27
C VAL A 526 21.64 -3.81 13.36
N ALA A 527 22.17 -2.86 12.59
CA ALA A 527 23.59 -2.52 12.64
C ALA A 527 24.00 -1.96 14.01
N LEU A 528 23.23 -1.03 14.56
CA LEU A 528 23.51 -0.42 15.86
C LEU A 528 23.45 -1.47 16.98
N THR A 529 22.40 -2.28 17.01
CA THR A 529 22.22 -3.36 17.99
C THR A 529 23.36 -4.38 17.90
N GLY A 530 23.65 -4.88 16.70
CA GLY A 530 24.71 -5.87 16.49
C GLY A 530 26.10 -5.36 16.87
N LEU A 531 26.42 -4.10 16.53
CA LEU A 531 27.71 -3.50 16.89
C LEU A 531 27.83 -3.26 18.39
N LEU A 532 26.76 -2.80 19.04
CA LEU A 532 26.72 -2.62 20.49
C LEU A 532 26.94 -3.93 21.23
N ILE A 533 26.15 -4.97 20.95
CA ILE A 533 26.23 -6.24 21.67
C ILE A 533 27.62 -6.86 21.52
N ARG A 534 28.16 -6.90 20.30
CA ARG A 534 29.49 -7.47 20.04
C ARG A 534 30.63 -6.62 20.59
N SER A 535 30.46 -5.30 20.68
CA SER A 535 31.50 -4.42 21.24
C SER A 535 31.76 -4.67 22.73
N LYS A 536 30.75 -5.14 23.49
CA LYS A 536 30.93 -5.52 24.89
C LYS A 536 32.01 -6.60 25.09
N THR A 537 32.10 -7.55 24.17
CA THR A 537 33.11 -8.63 24.21
C THR A 537 34.41 -8.26 23.47
N GLU A 538 34.30 -7.52 22.38
CA GLU A 538 35.42 -7.27 21.46
C GLU A 538 36.19 -5.98 21.77
N ASP A 539 35.52 -4.94 22.31
CA ASP A 539 36.10 -3.63 22.64
C ASP A 539 35.43 -3.00 23.89
N PRO A 540 35.66 -3.55 25.11
CA PRO A 540 34.98 -3.13 26.33
C PRO A 540 35.33 -1.70 26.79
N LYS A 541 36.41 -1.11 26.28
CA LYS A 541 36.81 0.28 26.54
C LYS A 541 36.57 1.19 25.31
N GLY A 542 35.79 0.70 24.35
CA GLY A 542 35.53 1.34 23.08
C GLY A 542 34.61 2.55 23.17
N GLY A 543 34.74 3.45 22.19
CA GLY A 543 33.83 4.59 22.03
C GLY A 543 32.39 4.20 21.68
N ILE A 544 32.13 2.91 21.39
CA ILE A 544 30.81 2.40 21.03
C ILE A 544 29.94 2.21 22.27
N ILE A 545 30.50 1.63 23.34
CA ILE A 545 29.81 1.47 24.62
C ILE A 545 29.42 2.83 25.20
N ALA A 546 30.27 3.84 25.02
CA ALA A 546 29.96 5.21 25.43
C ALA A 546 28.74 5.81 24.72
N SER A 547 28.37 5.32 23.53
CA SER A 547 27.21 5.78 22.75
C SER A 547 25.92 5.00 23.00
N VAL A 548 25.90 4.05 23.95
CA VAL A 548 24.71 3.26 24.31
C VAL A 548 23.53 4.16 24.67
N GLY A 549 23.77 5.22 25.46
CA GLY A 549 22.71 6.16 25.88
C GLY A 549 22.03 6.87 24.71
N ASP A 550 22.82 7.36 23.74
CA ASP A 550 22.29 8.05 22.54
C ASP A 550 21.47 7.11 21.65
N ILE A 551 21.91 5.85 21.54
CA ILE A 551 21.21 4.81 20.77
C ILE A 551 19.89 4.45 21.44
N LEU A 552 19.90 4.17 22.75
CA LEU A 552 18.68 3.85 23.51
C LEU A 552 17.67 4.99 23.47
N LYS A 553 18.12 6.24 23.61
CA LYS A 553 17.26 7.43 23.47
C LYS A 553 16.63 7.54 22.09
N THR A 554 17.38 7.22 21.04
CA THR A 554 16.83 7.28 19.67
C THR A 554 15.87 6.13 19.40
N LEU A 555 16.13 4.94 19.94
CA LEU A 555 15.23 3.79 19.87
C LEU A 555 13.94 4.03 20.65
N GLU A 556 14.00 4.57 21.86
CA GLU A 556 12.83 4.93 22.67
C GLU A 556 11.90 5.89 21.89
N ARG A 557 12.46 6.98 21.35
CA ARG A 557 11.69 7.91 20.49
C ARG A 557 11.11 7.24 19.26
N SER A 558 11.82 6.26 18.71
CA SER A 558 11.34 5.45 17.59
C SER A 558 10.17 4.57 17.99
N ILE A 559 10.25 3.91 19.15
CA ILE A 559 9.19 3.05 19.69
C ILE A 559 7.93 3.89 19.93
N CYS A 560 8.04 5.06 20.55
CA CYS A 560 6.90 5.95 20.76
C CYS A 560 6.29 6.44 19.43
N ALA A 561 7.12 6.98 18.52
CA ALA A 561 6.62 7.52 17.25
C ALA A 561 6.01 6.45 16.33
N LEU A 562 6.62 5.27 16.26
CA LEU A 562 6.15 4.17 15.41
C LEU A 562 5.01 3.40 16.08
N GLY A 563 4.98 3.33 17.41
CA GLY A 563 3.90 2.75 18.21
C GLY A 563 2.60 3.54 18.07
N GLU A 564 2.66 4.87 18.17
CA GLU A 564 1.50 5.75 17.92
C GLU A 564 0.90 5.52 16.52
N PHE A 565 1.72 5.23 15.51
CA PHE A 565 1.24 4.87 14.17
C PHE A 565 0.74 3.42 14.08
N ALA A 566 1.37 2.50 14.80
CA ALA A 566 0.94 1.10 14.84
C ALA A 566 -0.45 0.99 15.48
N ASP A 567 -0.73 1.78 16.52
CA ASP A 567 -2.02 1.85 17.21
C ASP A 567 -3.04 2.71 16.44
N TRP A 568 -2.57 3.58 15.55
CA TRP A 568 -3.44 4.40 14.72
C TRP A 568 -4.28 3.54 13.76
N ASP A 569 -5.58 3.50 13.99
CA ASP A 569 -6.54 2.83 13.11
C ASP A 569 -7.38 3.86 12.32
N PRO A 570 -7.34 3.87 10.97
CA PRO A 570 -8.17 4.77 10.17
C PRO A 570 -9.68 4.54 10.37
N GLU A 571 -10.12 3.30 10.69
CA GLU A 571 -11.55 2.99 10.85
C GLU A 571 -12.12 3.61 12.14
N SER A 572 -11.38 3.53 13.25
CA SER A 572 -11.74 4.21 14.50
C SER A 572 -12.01 5.72 14.32
N MET A 573 -11.30 6.40 13.42
CA MET A 573 -11.51 7.82 13.14
C MET A 573 -12.72 8.09 12.24
N ALA A 574 -12.96 7.25 11.24
CA ALA A 574 -14.17 7.32 10.43
C ALA A 574 -15.41 7.08 11.31
N TYR A 575 -15.32 6.11 12.23
CA TYR A 575 -16.38 5.79 13.17
C TYR A 575 -16.59 6.89 14.20
N THR A 576 -15.54 7.48 14.81
CA THR A 576 -15.72 8.63 15.72
C THR A 576 -16.26 9.86 15.00
N ALA A 577 -15.83 10.14 13.76
CA ALA A 577 -16.43 11.19 12.94
C ALA A 577 -17.92 10.94 12.65
N PHE A 578 -18.32 9.69 12.47
CA PHE A 578 -19.72 9.29 12.24
C PHE A 578 -20.55 9.22 13.54
N GLN A 579 -19.98 8.75 14.65
CA GLN A 579 -20.63 8.81 15.97
C GLN A 579 -20.85 10.25 16.39
N THR A 580 -19.92 11.16 16.11
CA THR A 580 -20.13 12.60 16.36
C THR A 580 -21.33 13.14 15.54
N GLN A 581 -21.64 12.54 14.39
CA GLN A 581 -22.89 12.82 13.65
C GLN A 581 -24.12 12.12 14.25
N ARG A 582 -23.98 10.96 14.90
CA ARG A 582 -25.10 10.21 15.51
C ARG A 582 -25.43 10.62 16.94
N THR A 583 -24.51 11.15 17.74
CA THR A 583 -24.73 11.47 19.16
C THR A 583 -25.64 12.68 19.43
N ALA A 584 -26.47 13.09 18.47
CA ALA A 584 -27.70 13.84 18.74
C ALA A 584 -28.90 12.92 19.02
N GLN A 585 -28.81 11.61 18.77
CA GLN A 585 -29.89 10.67 19.03
C GLN A 585 -29.33 9.31 19.46
N ASP A 586 -29.67 8.95 20.70
CA ASP A 586 -29.45 7.65 21.34
C ASP A 586 -28.05 7.35 21.86
N ARG A 587 -27.88 7.68 23.15
CA ARG A 587 -27.04 6.91 24.08
C ARG A 587 -27.74 5.57 24.28
N VAL A 588 -27.06 4.45 23.99
CA VAL A 588 -27.13 3.16 24.70
C VAL A 588 -26.21 2.17 23.96
N GLN A 589 -25.16 1.77 24.68
CA GLN A 589 -24.67 0.40 24.84
C GLN A 589 -24.42 -0.45 23.58
N GLN A 590 -23.15 -0.68 23.28
CA GLN A 590 -22.74 -1.95 22.69
C GLN A 590 -21.35 -2.32 23.19
N ASP A 591 -21.34 -3.35 24.04
CA ASP A 591 -20.18 -4.07 24.52
C ASP A 591 -19.60 -4.96 23.41
N SER A 592 -18.27 -5.14 23.48
CA SER A 592 -17.49 -6.33 23.11
C SER A 592 -17.99 -7.26 22.00
N GLU A 593 -17.15 -7.42 20.96
CA GLU A 593 -16.70 -8.70 20.35
C GLU A 593 -16.25 -8.41 18.91
N ASP A 594 -14.97 -8.07 18.70
CA ASP A 594 -14.33 -8.12 17.37
C ASP A 594 -12.79 -8.09 17.55
N GLU A 595 -12.19 -9.08 18.21
CA GLU A 595 -10.72 -9.24 18.26
C GLU A 595 -10.14 -10.17 17.18
N ASP A 596 -10.96 -10.87 16.38
CA ASP A 596 -10.46 -11.92 15.47
C ASP A 596 -10.39 -11.56 13.98
N SER A 597 -10.60 -10.29 13.60
CA SER A 597 -10.50 -9.87 12.19
C SER A 597 -9.17 -9.19 11.80
N MET A 598 -8.24 -8.97 12.74
CA MET A 598 -6.94 -8.33 12.46
C MET A 598 -5.87 -9.29 11.91
N LYS A 599 -6.28 -10.30 11.12
CA LYS A 599 -5.34 -11.20 10.43
C LYS A 599 -4.64 -10.46 9.28
N ASP A 600 -3.42 -10.02 9.61
CA ASP A 600 -2.23 -10.07 8.77
C ASP A 600 -2.29 -9.36 7.40
N THR A 601 -2.17 -8.03 7.46
CA THR A 601 -1.15 -7.38 6.62
C THR A 601 -0.30 -6.46 7.48
N THR A 602 0.76 -7.01 8.10
CA THR A 602 1.70 -6.23 8.90
C THR A 602 2.24 -5.06 8.07
N ASP A 603 2.02 -3.84 8.54
CA ASP A 603 2.54 -2.65 7.87
C ASP A 603 4.05 -2.53 8.05
N MET A 604 4.73 -1.90 7.09
CA MET A 604 6.19 -1.69 7.18
C MET A 604 6.58 -0.90 8.43
N ILE A 605 5.73 0.01 8.90
CA ILE A 605 5.95 0.75 10.15
C ILE A 605 5.79 -0.14 11.38
N SER A 606 4.79 -1.04 11.39
CA SER A 606 4.62 -2.03 12.46
C SER A 606 5.81 -2.98 12.55
N VAL A 607 6.37 -3.40 11.41
CA VAL A 607 7.62 -4.19 11.37
C VAL A 607 8.80 -3.39 11.95
N LEU A 608 8.91 -2.09 11.64
CA LEU A 608 9.94 -1.23 12.22
C LEU A 608 9.75 -1.00 13.72
N TYR A 609 8.50 -0.90 14.18
CA TYR A 609 8.16 -0.81 15.60
C TYR A 609 8.61 -2.08 16.33
N GLN A 610 8.18 -3.26 15.88
CA GLN A 610 8.58 -4.54 16.45
C GLN A 610 10.10 -4.73 16.46
N LEU A 611 10.78 -4.37 15.36
CA LEU A 611 12.24 -4.43 15.28
C LEU A 611 12.92 -3.47 16.27
N SER A 612 12.40 -2.25 16.41
CA SER A 612 12.96 -1.26 17.35
C SER A 612 12.74 -1.68 18.81
N THR A 613 11.57 -2.23 19.12
CA THR A 613 11.24 -2.80 20.42
C THR A 613 12.13 -3.99 20.76
N SER A 614 12.29 -4.94 19.84
CA SER A 614 13.17 -6.10 20.02
C SER A 614 14.64 -5.66 20.21
N ALA A 615 15.11 -4.70 19.41
CA ALA A 615 16.45 -4.14 19.54
C ALA A 615 16.67 -3.43 20.88
N PHE A 616 15.70 -2.63 21.34
CA PHE A 616 15.78 -1.96 22.63
C PHE A 616 15.86 -2.98 23.77
N MET A 617 15.02 -4.02 23.72
CA MET A 617 15.04 -5.11 24.69
C MET A 617 16.37 -5.85 24.75
N GLU A 618 16.90 -6.22 23.60
CA GLU A 618 18.17 -6.95 23.51
C GLU A 618 19.32 -6.14 24.11
N ILE A 619 19.37 -4.83 23.81
CA ILE A 619 20.40 -3.93 24.37
C ILE A 619 20.23 -3.79 25.88
N VAL A 620 19.01 -3.58 26.40
CA VAL A 620 18.76 -3.41 27.84
C VAL A 620 19.14 -4.66 28.62
N LEU A 621 18.77 -5.86 28.11
CA LEU A 621 19.11 -7.13 28.75
C LEU A 621 20.63 -7.36 28.78
N GLU A 622 21.32 -7.08 27.67
CA GLU A 622 22.78 -7.25 27.61
C GLU A 622 23.54 -6.21 28.44
N TYR A 623 23.07 -4.95 28.48
CA TYR A 623 23.77 -3.87 29.17
C TYR A 623 23.26 -3.60 30.57
N ASN A 624 22.35 -4.39 31.14
CA ASN A 624 21.72 -4.17 32.44
C ASN A 624 22.71 -3.75 33.55
N VAL A 625 23.86 -4.43 33.67
CA VAL A 625 24.89 -4.08 34.67
C VAL A 625 25.53 -2.72 34.39
N ALA A 626 25.88 -2.44 33.14
CA ALA A 626 26.54 -1.21 32.73
C ALA A 626 25.59 0.01 32.71
N LEU A 627 24.30 -0.22 32.47
CA LEU A 627 23.27 0.83 32.45
C LEU A 627 23.05 1.46 33.83
N ASN A 628 23.34 0.74 34.92
CA ASN A 628 23.30 1.29 36.27
C ASN A 628 24.33 2.42 36.48
N ASP A 629 25.44 2.40 35.74
CA ASP A 629 26.51 3.40 35.83
C ASP A 629 26.34 4.55 34.80
N VAL A 630 25.39 4.43 33.87
CA VAL A 630 25.17 5.40 32.78
C VAL A 630 24.02 6.33 33.12
N TYR A 631 24.22 7.63 32.92
CA TYR A 631 23.12 8.61 33.00
C TYR A 631 22.12 8.37 31.85
N LEU A 632 20.97 7.81 32.18
CA LEU A 632 19.85 7.60 31.26
C LEU A 632 18.80 8.69 31.47
N ASP A 633 18.21 9.15 30.38
CA ASP A 633 17.05 10.04 30.43
C ASP A 633 15.88 9.33 31.13
N ALA A 634 15.03 10.10 31.82
CA ALA A 634 13.93 9.56 32.63
C ALA A 634 12.96 8.68 31.81
N ASP A 635 12.68 9.04 30.56
CA ASP A 635 11.78 8.29 29.68
C ASP A 635 12.40 6.93 29.28
N VAL A 636 13.71 6.91 28.99
CA VAL A 636 14.46 5.69 28.68
C VAL A 636 14.53 4.76 29.89
N ALA A 637 14.80 5.31 31.07
CA ALA A 637 14.84 4.54 32.31
C ALA A 637 13.46 3.96 32.67
N LYS A 638 12.38 4.73 32.47
CA LYS A 638 11.01 4.26 32.68
C LYS A 638 10.65 3.12 31.73
N LEU A 639 10.96 3.26 30.44
CA LEU A 639 10.71 2.22 29.45
C LEU A 639 11.52 0.95 29.74
N ALA A 640 12.81 1.11 30.07
CA ALA A 640 13.68 -0.02 30.45
C ALA A 640 13.17 -0.76 31.69
N ASN A 641 12.76 -0.04 32.74
CA ASN A 641 12.19 -0.62 33.94
C ASN A 641 10.89 -1.38 33.65
N TRP A 642 9.98 -0.77 32.89
CA TRP A 642 8.73 -1.43 32.48
C TRP A 642 9.01 -2.75 31.76
N PHE A 643 9.96 -2.75 30.83
CA PHE A 643 10.35 -3.96 30.12
C PHE A 643 11.01 -5.02 31.00
N LEU A 644 11.87 -4.62 31.94
CA LEU A 644 12.47 -5.54 32.90
C LEU A 644 11.42 -6.15 33.83
N GLU A 645 10.40 -5.39 34.22
CA GLU A 645 9.25 -5.89 34.97
C GLU A 645 8.44 -6.90 34.16
N VAL A 646 8.14 -6.60 32.88
CA VAL A 646 7.46 -7.53 31.97
C VAL A 646 8.26 -8.82 31.82
N TYR A 647 9.57 -8.73 31.59
CA TYR A 647 10.46 -9.89 31.48
C TYR A 647 10.51 -10.70 32.79
N ALA A 648 10.62 -10.03 33.94
CA ALA A 648 10.63 -10.68 35.25
C ALA A 648 9.28 -11.33 35.61
N SER A 649 8.16 -10.77 35.14
CA SER A 649 6.82 -11.31 35.35
C SER A 649 6.53 -12.58 34.53
N GLY A 650 7.38 -12.91 33.56
CA GLY A 650 7.29 -14.15 32.78
C GLY A 650 6.03 -14.28 31.90
N ASN A 651 5.34 -13.18 31.60
CA ASN A 651 4.11 -13.21 30.80
C ASN A 651 4.37 -12.77 29.34
N PRO A 652 4.55 -13.70 28.38
CA PRO A 652 4.89 -13.36 26.99
C PRO A 652 3.73 -12.74 26.18
N ASN A 653 2.50 -12.68 26.72
CA ASN A 653 1.35 -12.13 26.00
C ASN A 653 1.07 -10.64 26.29
N ALA A 654 2.01 -9.92 26.89
CA ALA A 654 1.88 -8.49 27.18
C ALA A 654 2.61 -7.57 26.17
N THR A 655 3.19 -8.12 25.09
CA THR A 655 3.91 -7.36 24.04
C THR A 655 3.02 -6.91 22.91
#